data_AF-A0AAW9XEF2-F1
#
_entry.id   AF-A0AAW9XEF2-F1
#
_cell.length_a   1.000
_cell.length_b   1.000
_cell.length_c   1.000
_cell.angle_alpha   90.00
_cell.angle_beta   90.00
_cell.angle_gamma   90.00
#
_symmetry.space_group_name_H-M   'P 1'
#
loop_
_entity.id
_entity.type
_entity.pdbx_description
1 polymer ?
#
loop_
_entity_poly.entity_id
_entity_poly.type
_entity_poly.pdbx_seq_one_letter_code
_entity_poly.pdbx_strand_id
1 'polypeptide(L)'
;MLKVKKFFQFSFAIGTITSLVFVPIFSFNQNKNLINNEKLATINFASKKFVVNDWKIPTSKSTDGKKLSDKVSDTIELKLYLDVFNEKGNLDERIDSLLNKIKRGFKNKNINWKIQTSAMLPIVWFYFNDVEKSKEFIKYVDTLDFVKRIVFYKKVIIKNNDVVSQNEQNGYYISRFSDINKKLLLKEINLNPEKQTEFFKYHRKGSKIGILEVGTTQLQRNYKFVHTPEVKLFTPENLNDTHGTNVSMVAAGKNGINSNGQIYFTSFSSNNFNWQNALEWLVLKNNVKFINHSYGPTADYSLPYDDDSFFIDYISRKYGVVNVFAAGNGHNKQNKKGKWIDSTQLAYNAISVGSTKYRENSFLNDIEISNFSNRELESNHLNLPKPLVVAPGEILFENNDEIRGTSFAAPVVTGAISYIFDKFSWLNNDQFRVPSAMSILAASAHLPKYKNLNKKGNGFDSTYGAGLIDVEKMQEAAWNINTKPVIKSDVDGGIFESSHLNLQAGEQINIALSWMFNSGLLKENENKPELQHPNWWEWLFPTWALAKQTAQGIDYELKLSDWKSKHINENRLKLEETKKRQNQALFTDYDLVLEKLDSRGYWQSVSSSLSINSNVELIKFKVQDSGIYRYIVKKYKSSLFENSVDDSIAVTHTVFKEN
;
A
#
# COMPACT_ATOMS: atom_id res chain seq x y z
N MET A 1 84.10 11.88 19.53
CA MET A 1 84.03 10.89 18.44
C MET A 1 82.67 10.19 18.56
N LEU A 2 81.75 10.48 17.61
CA LEU A 2 80.39 9.95 17.28
C LEU A 2 79.58 9.18 18.36
N LYS A 3 78.28 9.38 18.63
CA LYS A 3 77.15 10.02 17.93
C LYS A 3 76.06 10.37 18.97
N VAL A 4 75.39 11.51 18.78
CA VAL A 4 74.37 12.11 19.65
C VAL A 4 73.00 11.43 19.54
N LYS A 5 72.32 11.15 20.66
CA LYS A 5 70.84 11.11 20.75
C LYS A 5 70.38 11.54 22.16
N LYS A 6 69.54 12.59 22.19
CA LYS A 6 68.98 13.28 23.37
C LYS A 6 67.68 12.61 23.85
N PHE A 7 67.52 12.55 25.19
CA PHE A 7 66.32 12.84 26.04
C PHE A 7 64.94 12.20 25.71
N PHE A 8 64.04 11.84 26.63
CA PHE A 8 63.82 12.12 28.06
C PHE A 8 62.95 10.97 28.66
N GLN A 9 63.13 10.66 29.95
CA GLN A 9 62.21 9.86 30.79
C GLN A 9 60.96 10.69 31.16
N PHE A 10 59.77 10.07 31.30
CA PHE A 10 58.98 10.07 32.56
C PHE A 10 57.66 9.29 32.45
N SER A 11 57.52 8.35 33.39
CA SER A 11 56.39 7.98 34.26
C SER A 11 54.93 8.08 33.82
N PHE A 12 54.24 6.96 34.05
CA PHE A 12 52.82 6.69 33.97
C PHE A 12 52.11 7.15 35.25
N ALA A 13 51.07 7.98 35.17
CA ALA A 13 50.00 8.07 36.18
C ALA A 13 48.77 8.82 35.65
N ILE A 14 47.62 8.33 36.09
CA ILE A 14 46.24 8.62 35.71
C ILE A 14 45.80 10.05 36.06
N GLY A 15 45.02 10.69 35.19
CA GLY A 15 44.35 11.96 35.45
C GLY A 15 43.30 12.31 34.40
N THR A 16 42.03 12.18 34.77
CA THR A 16 40.83 12.61 34.05
C THR A 16 40.82 14.11 33.78
N ILE A 17 40.82 14.55 32.51
CA ILE A 17 40.23 15.84 32.09
C ILE A 17 39.49 15.65 30.75
N THR A 18 38.24 16.08 30.81
CA THR A 18 37.23 16.30 29.77
C THR A 18 37.72 17.10 28.56
N SER A 19 37.41 16.65 27.34
CA SER A 19 37.27 17.53 26.18
C SER A 19 36.00 17.18 25.41
N LEU A 20 35.05 18.11 25.47
CA LEU A 20 33.79 18.14 24.75
C LEU A 20 34.00 17.92 23.24
N VAL A 21 33.36 16.90 22.69
CA VAL A 21 33.00 16.88 21.27
C VAL A 21 31.50 17.12 21.22
N PHE A 22 31.15 18.35 20.83
CA PHE A 22 29.80 18.79 20.48
C PHE A 22 29.30 17.93 19.31
N VAL A 23 28.45 16.95 19.60
CA VAL A 23 27.56 16.34 18.61
C VAL A 23 26.26 17.13 18.67
N PRO A 24 25.75 17.69 17.55
CA PRO A 24 24.46 18.37 17.57
C PRO A 24 23.38 17.33 17.89
N ILE A 25 22.83 17.45 19.10
CA ILE A 25 21.62 16.76 19.53
C ILE A 25 20.49 17.33 18.66
N PHE A 26 20.12 16.62 17.60
CA PHE A 26 18.83 16.83 16.98
C PHE A 26 17.77 16.52 18.05
N SER A 27 17.14 17.59 18.53
CA SER A 27 15.93 17.56 19.33
C SER A 27 14.86 16.80 18.53
N PHE A 28 14.70 15.51 18.82
CA PHE A 28 13.46 14.82 18.53
C PHE A 28 12.42 15.45 19.45
N ASN A 29 11.55 16.26 18.86
CA ASN A 29 10.37 16.81 19.50
C ASN A 29 9.47 15.62 19.85
N GLN A 30 9.68 15.04 21.03
CA GLN A 30 8.75 14.07 21.61
C GLN A 30 7.42 14.79 21.77
N ASN A 31 6.45 14.43 20.93
CA ASN A 31 5.05 14.75 21.18
C ASN A 31 4.65 14.07 22.50
N LYS A 32 4.87 14.79 23.62
CA LYS A 32 4.24 14.54 24.91
C LYS A 32 2.77 14.89 24.77
N ASN A 33 1.98 13.97 24.23
CA ASN A 33 0.52 14.01 24.40
C ASN A 33 0.10 12.86 25.32
N LEU A 34 0.12 13.18 26.62
CA LEU A 34 -0.81 12.74 27.67
C LEU A 34 -1.24 11.26 27.64
N ILE A 35 -0.40 10.39 28.20
CA ILE A 35 -0.84 9.12 28.79
C ILE A 35 -1.44 9.45 30.16
N ASN A 36 -2.74 9.75 30.22
CA ASN A 36 -3.51 9.65 31.47
C ASN A 36 -4.17 8.26 31.53
N ASN A 37 -3.47 7.30 32.16
CA ASN A 37 -4.04 6.09 32.74
C ASN A 37 -3.00 5.47 33.70
N GLU A 38 -3.19 5.69 35.01
CA GLU A 38 -2.26 5.31 36.10
C GLU A 38 -1.94 3.80 36.17
N LYS A 39 -2.71 2.91 35.51
CA LYS A 39 -2.52 1.44 35.59
C LYS A 39 -1.41 0.86 34.69
N LEU A 40 -0.88 1.61 33.72
CA LEU A 40 0.16 1.13 32.77
C LEU A 40 1.46 1.96 32.78
N ALA A 41 1.48 3.08 33.53
CA ALA A 41 2.62 3.99 33.62
C ALA A 41 3.89 3.38 34.26
N THR A 42 3.81 2.15 34.78
CA THR A 42 4.91 1.44 35.47
C THR A 42 5.68 0.45 34.60
N ILE A 43 5.30 0.22 33.33
CA ILE A 43 6.15 -0.57 32.41
C ILE A 43 7.16 0.37 31.78
N ASN A 44 8.42 0.27 32.21
CA ASN A 44 9.52 1.00 31.60
C ASN A 44 9.82 0.40 30.21
N PHE A 45 9.20 0.93 29.15
CA PHE A 45 9.36 0.49 27.75
C PHE A 45 10.73 0.88 27.15
N ALA A 46 11.78 1.00 27.97
CA ALA A 46 13.11 1.46 27.57
C ALA A 46 13.90 0.47 26.69
N SER A 47 13.34 -0.69 26.34
CA SER A 47 13.96 -1.66 25.43
C SER A 47 13.90 -1.17 23.98
N LYS A 48 15.00 -1.32 23.23
CA LYS A 48 15.08 -0.97 21.80
C LYS A 48 14.12 -1.76 20.90
N LYS A 49 13.45 -2.80 21.43
CA LYS A 49 12.52 -3.66 20.68
C LYS A 49 11.08 -3.12 20.65
N PHE A 50 10.74 -2.15 21.49
CA PHE A 50 9.35 -1.68 21.63
C PHE A 50 8.97 -0.58 20.66
N VAL A 51 7.77 -0.71 20.09
CA VAL A 51 7.02 0.39 19.47
C VAL A 51 5.62 0.40 20.09
N VAL A 52 5.24 1.52 20.71
CA VAL A 52 3.91 1.69 21.32
C VAL A 52 3.05 2.48 20.34
N ASN A 53 1.93 1.87 19.89
CA ASN A 53 0.95 2.52 19.04
C ASN A 53 -0.36 2.69 19.79
N ASP A 54 -0.70 3.93 20.13
CA ASP A 54 -1.99 4.27 20.74
C ASP A 54 -3.08 4.35 19.65
N TRP A 55 -3.74 3.23 19.37
CA TRP A 55 -4.90 3.24 18.47
C TRP A 55 -6.20 3.42 19.28
N LYS A 56 -6.83 4.59 19.16
CA LYS A 56 -8.18 4.83 19.70
C LYS A 56 -9.24 4.36 18.69
N ILE A 57 -10.19 3.56 19.16
CA ILE A 57 -11.38 3.19 18.38
C ILE A 57 -12.30 4.42 18.30
N PRO A 58 -12.79 4.83 17.12
CA PRO A 58 -13.90 5.77 17.03
C PRO A 58 -15.16 5.11 17.59
N THR A 59 -15.70 5.66 18.67
CA THR A 59 -17.03 5.28 19.17
C THR A 59 -18.08 5.71 18.14
N SER A 60 -18.97 4.80 17.72
CA SER A 60 -20.26 5.23 17.16
C SER A 60 -21.03 5.92 18.29
N LYS A 61 -21.33 7.20 18.13
CA LYS A 61 -22.32 7.86 18.99
C LYS A 61 -23.69 7.40 18.52
N SER A 62 -24.46 6.77 19.41
CA SER A 62 -25.92 6.75 19.29
C SER A 62 -26.40 8.20 19.14
N THR A 63 -27.29 8.43 18.17
CA THR A 63 -27.95 9.73 17.94
C THR A 63 -28.86 10.14 19.11
N ASP A 64 -29.22 9.19 19.97
CA ASP A 64 -30.00 9.46 21.17
C ASP A 64 -29.07 9.45 22.38
N GLY A 65 -28.95 10.60 23.06
CA GLY A 65 -28.03 10.89 24.17
C GLY A 65 -28.20 10.05 25.45
N LYS A 66 -28.63 8.79 25.37
CA LYS A 66 -28.58 7.84 26.48
C LYS A 66 -27.16 7.26 26.61
N LYS A 67 -26.55 7.47 27.77
CA LYS A 67 -25.31 6.79 28.17
C LYS A 67 -25.55 5.28 28.16
N LEU A 68 -24.92 4.59 27.22
CA LEU A 68 -24.76 3.13 27.26
C LEU A 68 -23.97 2.77 28.53
N SER A 69 -24.39 1.73 29.24
CA SER A 69 -23.59 1.18 30.34
C SER A 69 -22.42 0.40 29.73
N ASP A 70 -21.27 1.06 29.63
CA ASP A 70 -20.07 0.51 29.02
C ASP A 70 -19.48 -0.61 29.89
N LYS A 71 -19.69 -1.88 29.52
CA LYS A 71 -18.81 -2.95 29.99
C LYS A 71 -17.54 -2.91 29.14
N VAL A 72 -16.55 -2.17 29.62
CA VAL A 72 -15.21 -2.16 29.02
C VAL A 72 -14.52 -3.49 29.34
N SER A 73 -14.28 -4.33 28.32
CA SER A 73 -13.27 -5.39 28.45
C SER A 73 -11.98 -4.90 27.81
N ASP A 74 -10.99 -4.60 28.64
CA ASP A 74 -9.64 -4.30 28.17
C ASP A 74 -9.03 -5.59 27.61
N THR A 75 -8.79 -5.62 26.30
CA THR A 75 -7.97 -6.65 25.67
C THR A 75 -6.67 -6.02 25.20
N ILE A 76 -5.58 -6.74 25.34
CA ILE A 76 -4.27 -6.30 24.84
C ILE A 76 -3.93 -7.13 23.62
N GLU A 77 -3.57 -6.47 22.54
CA GLU A 77 -2.99 -7.11 21.37
C GLU A 77 -1.49 -6.84 21.35
N LEU A 78 -0.72 -7.91 21.25
CA LEU A 78 0.73 -7.88 21.18
C LEU A 78 1.18 -8.52 19.87
N LYS A 79 1.77 -7.73 18.98
CA LYS A 79 2.33 -8.18 17.71
C LYS A 79 3.84 -8.38 17.88
N LEU A 80 4.30 -9.60 17.65
CA LEU A 80 5.71 -9.99 17.75
C LEU A 80 6.26 -10.23 16.34
N TYR A 81 7.36 -9.56 16.01
CA TYR A 81 8.18 -9.90 14.85
C TYR A 81 9.25 -10.89 15.28
N LEU A 82 9.19 -12.09 14.70
CA LEU A 82 10.06 -13.20 15.05
C LEU A 82 11.25 -13.31 14.11
N ASP A 83 12.38 -13.68 14.67
CA ASP A 83 13.56 -14.16 13.96
C ASP A 83 13.45 -15.67 13.82
N VAL A 84 12.86 -16.07 12.70
CA VAL A 84 12.60 -17.46 12.32
C VAL A 84 13.85 -18.17 11.79
N PHE A 85 15.00 -17.50 11.72
CA PHE A 85 16.10 -17.96 10.90
C PHE A 85 16.92 -19.10 11.50
N ASN A 86 16.89 -19.25 12.82
CA ASN A 86 17.51 -20.36 13.53
C ASN A 86 16.64 -21.63 13.52
N GLU A 87 15.41 -21.54 13.02
CA GLU A 87 14.49 -22.67 12.92
C GLU A 87 14.56 -23.36 11.56
N LYS A 88 14.30 -24.67 11.56
CA LYS A 88 14.22 -25.50 10.34
C LYS A 88 12.79 -25.50 9.80
N GLY A 89 12.65 -25.77 8.50
CA GLY A 89 11.36 -25.91 7.85
C GLY A 89 10.94 -24.71 6.99
N ASN A 90 9.68 -24.71 6.55
CA ASN A 90 9.04 -23.56 5.90
C ASN A 90 8.64 -22.48 6.94
N LEU A 91 8.12 -21.33 6.51
CA LEU A 91 7.80 -20.22 7.41
C LEU A 91 6.83 -20.62 8.54
N ASP A 92 5.78 -21.37 8.22
CA ASP A 92 4.77 -21.80 9.20
C ASP A 92 5.40 -22.73 10.26
N GLU A 93 6.17 -23.73 9.82
CA GLU A 93 6.90 -24.66 10.71
C GLU A 93 7.87 -23.92 11.64
N ARG A 94 8.57 -22.91 11.11
CA ARG A 94 9.50 -22.08 11.89
C ARG A 94 8.76 -21.24 12.93
N ILE A 95 7.65 -20.61 12.56
CA ILE A 95 6.81 -19.85 13.49
C ILE A 95 6.27 -20.77 14.59
N ASP A 96 5.77 -21.96 14.24
CA ASP A 96 5.24 -22.93 15.19
C ASP A 96 6.30 -23.42 16.18
N SER A 97 7.54 -23.65 15.71
CA SER A 97 8.67 -24.01 16.58
C SER A 97 8.94 -22.91 17.63
N LEU A 98 9.07 -21.65 17.20
CA LEU A 98 9.29 -20.52 18.12
C LEU A 98 8.10 -20.31 19.06
N LEU A 99 6.88 -20.47 18.55
CA LEU A 99 5.68 -20.34 19.36
C LEU A 99 5.64 -21.39 20.48
N ASN A 100 6.07 -22.62 20.19
CA ASN A 100 6.20 -23.66 21.19
C ASN A 100 7.28 -23.33 22.24
N LYS A 101 8.40 -22.72 21.84
CA LYS A 101 9.41 -22.21 22.79
C LYS A 101 8.84 -21.14 23.71
N ILE A 102 8.10 -20.16 23.15
CA ILE A 102 7.41 -19.13 23.93
C ILE A 102 6.47 -19.77 24.96
N LYS A 103 5.59 -20.66 24.52
CA LYS A 103 4.58 -21.33 25.37
C LYS A 103 5.21 -22.16 26.49
N ARG A 104 6.30 -22.87 26.22
CA ARG A 104 6.99 -23.72 27.21
C ARG A 104 7.78 -22.92 28.24
N GLY A 105 8.46 -21.85 27.81
CA GLY A 105 9.30 -21.05 28.71
C GLY A 105 8.53 -20.06 29.57
N PHE A 106 7.30 -19.68 29.19
CA PHE A 106 6.47 -18.83 30.03
C PHE A 106 5.87 -19.61 31.22
N LYS A 107 6.26 -19.22 32.45
CA LYS A 107 5.95 -19.97 33.67
C LYS A 107 4.48 -19.89 34.10
N ASN A 108 3.79 -18.78 33.80
CA ASN A 108 2.40 -18.58 34.22
C ASN A 108 1.43 -19.24 33.24
N LYS A 109 1.09 -20.51 33.51
CA LYS A 109 0.20 -21.31 32.66
C LYS A 109 -1.28 -20.92 32.74
N ASN A 110 -1.66 -20.03 33.67
CA ASN A 110 -3.04 -19.56 33.87
C ASN A 110 -3.36 -18.27 33.09
N ILE A 111 -2.59 -17.99 32.04
CA ILE A 111 -2.85 -16.90 31.10
C ILE A 111 -3.77 -17.42 29.99
N ASN A 112 -4.91 -16.76 29.79
CA ASN A 112 -5.77 -17.04 28.65
C ASN A 112 -5.35 -16.13 27.49
N TRP A 113 -4.73 -16.73 26.47
CA TRP A 113 -4.35 -16.05 25.24
C TRP A 113 -5.02 -16.66 24.01
N LYS A 114 -5.35 -15.82 23.04
CA LYS A 114 -5.57 -16.27 21.66
C LYS A 114 -4.33 -15.92 20.85
N ILE A 115 -3.87 -16.87 20.04
CA ILE A 115 -2.69 -16.69 19.20
C ILE A 115 -3.10 -16.77 17.74
N GLN A 116 -2.50 -15.92 16.92
CA GLN A 116 -2.66 -15.96 15.47
C GLN A 116 -1.31 -15.67 14.78
N THR A 117 -1.16 -16.13 13.53
CA THR A 117 0.08 -16.05 12.76
C THR A 117 -0.20 -15.53 11.34
N SER A 118 0.83 -14.98 10.71
CA SER A 118 0.80 -14.51 9.31
C SER A 118 1.36 -15.60 8.41
N ALA A 119 0.71 -15.82 7.27
CA ALA A 119 1.20 -16.74 6.24
C ALA A 119 2.27 -16.09 5.33
N MET A 120 2.38 -14.76 5.32
CA MET A 120 3.37 -14.03 4.50
C MET A 120 4.58 -13.52 5.28
N LEU A 121 4.48 -13.33 6.59
CA LEU A 121 5.46 -12.66 7.43
C LEU A 121 5.76 -13.46 8.71
N PRO A 122 6.98 -13.37 9.25
CA PRO A 122 7.34 -14.00 10.52
C PRO A 122 6.75 -13.22 11.71
N ILE A 123 5.42 -13.17 11.78
CA ILE A 123 4.67 -12.38 12.76
C ILE A 123 3.69 -13.27 13.50
N VAL A 124 3.63 -13.06 14.81
CA VAL A 124 2.65 -13.68 15.70
C VAL A 124 1.93 -12.62 16.51
N TRP A 125 0.62 -12.75 16.62
CA TRP A 125 -0.22 -11.92 17.47
C TRP A 125 -0.70 -12.70 18.68
N PHE A 126 -0.57 -12.09 19.86
CA PHE A 126 -1.14 -12.58 21.10
C PHE A 126 -2.25 -11.62 21.56
N TYR A 127 -3.38 -12.18 21.94
CA TYR A 127 -4.51 -11.46 22.52
C TYR A 127 -4.70 -11.86 23.96
N PHE A 128 -4.65 -10.89 24.87
CA PHE A 128 -4.82 -11.09 26.30
C PHE A 128 -6.14 -10.50 26.77
N ASN A 129 -6.82 -11.24 27.65
CA ASN A 129 -8.02 -10.77 28.35
C ASN A 129 -7.71 -10.22 29.75
N ASP A 130 -6.45 -10.31 30.19
CA ASP A 130 -5.98 -9.89 31.51
C ASP A 130 -4.74 -9.00 31.34
N VAL A 131 -4.92 -7.71 31.64
CA VAL A 131 -3.89 -6.69 31.45
C VAL A 131 -2.68 -6.92 32.34
N GLU A 132 -2.88 -7.32 33.60
CA GLU A 132 -1.77 -7.49 34.54
C GLU A 132 -0.92 -8.72 34.19
N LYS A 133 -1.57 -9.85 33.86
CA LYS A 133 -0.85 -11.05 33.39
C LYS A 133 -0.12 -10.82 32.08
N SER A 134 -0.65 -9.96 31.21
CA SER A 134 0.05 -9.60 29.96
C SER A 134 1.38 -8.89 30.23
N LYS A 135 1.53 -8.15 31.34
CA LYS A 135 2.78 -7.46 31.68
C LYS A 135 3.92 -8.44 31.93
N GLU A 136 3.65 -9.52 32.66
CA GLU A 136 4.62 -10.59 32.89
C GLU A 136 5.04 -11.25 31.58
N PHE A 137 4.07 -11.52 30.70
CA PHE A 137 4.34 -12.08 29.39
C PHE A 137 5.17 -11.15 28.52
N ILE A 138 4.82 -9.86 28.46
CA ILE A 138 5.55 -8.84 27.70
C ILE A 138 7.01 -8.76 28.16
N LYS A 139 7.24 -8.74 29.48
CA LYS A 139 8.60 -8.78 30.04
C LYS A 139 9.34 -10.05 29.63
N TYR A 140 8.68 -11.21 29.69
CA TYR A 140 9.27 -12.47 29.26
C TYR A 140 9.65 -12.47 27.78
N VAL A 141 8.75 -12.07 26.88
CA VAL A 141 9.06 -12.07 25.43
C VAL A 141 10.11 -11.03 25.04
N ASP A 142 10.25 -9.93 25.78
CA ASP A 142 11.35 -8.96 25.59
C ASP A 142 12.72 -9.60 25.84
N THR A 143 12.81 -10.55 26.78
CA THR A 143 14.05 -11.31 27.04
C THR A 143 14.41 -12.32 25.95
N LEU A 144 13.47 -12.67 25.07
CA LEU A 144 13.72 -13.66 24.03
C LEU A 144 14.52 -13.03 22.88
N ASP A 145 15.66 -13.62 22.57
CA ASP A 145 16.59 -13.20 21.53
C ASP A 145 15.98 -13.26 20.12
N PHE A 146 15.11 -14.24 19.89
CA PHE A 146 14.37 -14.42 18.63
C PHE A 146 13.15 -13.50 18.49
N VAL A 147 12.78 -12.71 19.52
CA VAL A 147 11.77 -11.65 19.40
C VAL A 147 12.49 -10.35 19.09
N LYS A 148 12.30 -9.83 17.87
CA LYS A 148 13.06 -8.66 17.35
C LYS A 148 12.34 -7.35 17.52
N ARG A 149 11.02 -7.36 17.45
CA ARG A 149 10.19 -6.19 17.68
C ARG A 149 8.89 -6.59 18.35
N ILE A 150 8.47 -5.77 19.30
CA ILE A 150 7.23 -5.90 20.04
C ILE A 150 6.41 -4.65 19.76
N VAL A 151 5.26 -4.83 19.11
CA VAL A 151 4.28 -3.75 18.92
C VAL A 151 3.10 -4.00 19.83
N PHE A 152 2.82 -3.03 20.68
CA PHE A 152 1.77 -3.09 21.68
C PHE A 152 0.57 -2.25 21.25
N TYR A 153 -0.61 -2.85 21.28
CA TYR A 153 -1.88 -2.16 21.02
C TYR A 153 -2.81 -2.39 22.23
N LYS A 154 -3.23 -1.30 22.87
CA LYS A 154 -4.28 -1.35 23.89
C LYS A 154 -5.65 -1.32 23.20
N LYS A 155 -6.42 -2.40 23.33
CA LYS A 155 -7.79 -2.47 22.80
C LYS A 155 -8.79 -2.33 23.93
N VAL A 156 -9.42 -1.17 24.03
CA VAL A 156 -10.61 -0.96 24.87
C VAL A 156 -11.80 -1.52 24.09
N ILE A 157 -12.23 -2.75 24.38
CA ILE A 157 -13.50 -3.26 23.81
C ILE A 157 -14.61 -2.68 24.67
N ILE A 158 -15.39 -1.75 24.12
CA ILE A 158 -16.68 -1.42 24.69
C ILE A 158 -17.61 -2.56 24.28
N LYS A 159 -17.96 -3.44 25.22
CA LYS A 159 -19.11 -4.32 25.02
C LYS A 159 -20.33 -3.41 25.09
N ASN A 160 -20.89 -3.10 23.93
CA ASN A 160 -22.31 -2.80 23.90
C ASN A 160 -22.99 -4.08 24.40
N ASN A 161 -23.60 -4.03 25.58
CA ASN A 161 -24.68 -4.97 25.84
C ASN A 161 -25.63 -4.82 24.65
N ASP A 162 -26.03 -5.93 24.06
CA ASP A 162 -27.05 -5.94 23.02
C ASP A 162 -28.27 -5.16 23.53
N VAL A 163 -28.33 -3.88 23.19
CA VAL A 163 -29.60 -3.22 23.01
C VAL A 163 -30.01 -3.67 21.62
N VAL A 164 -30.53 -4.91 21.57
CA VAL A 164 -31.72 -5.13 20.75
C VAL A 164 -32.68 -4.08 21.28
N SER A 165 -32.74 -2.93 20.61
CA SER A 165 -33.86 -2.03 20.82
C SER A 165 -35.07 -2.82 20.36
N GLN A 166 -35.73 -3.48 21.31
CA GLN A 166 -37.16 -3.72 21.23
C GLN A 166 -37.84 -2.35 21.24
N ASN A 167 -37.72 -1.64 20.13
CA ASN A 167 -38.78 -0.78 19.66
C ASN A 167 -39.51 -1.62 18.63
N GLU A 168 -40.39 -2.50 19.12
CA GLU A 168 -41.62 -2.72 18.37
C GLU A 168 -42.29 -1.36 18.19
N GLN A 169 -42.88 -1.18 17.01
CA GLN A 169 -43.66 -0.01 16.56
C GLN A 169 -42.86 1.12 15.87
N ASN A 170 -42.40 0.83 14.66
CA ASN A 170 -43.09 1.32 13.45
C ASN A 170 -42.43 0.69 12.23
N GLY A 171 -43.11 -0.28 11.62
CA GLY A 171 -42.62 -0.96 10.43
C GLY A 171 -42.57 0.00 9.25
N TYR A 172 -41.38 0.52 8.91
CA TYR A 172 -41.07 1.16 7.62
C TYR A 172 -39.55 1.36 7.44
N TYR A 173 -38.69 0.38 7.72
CA TYR A 173 -37.30 0.40 7.25
C TYR A 173 -36.79 -0.99 6.84
N ILE A 174 -37.58 -1.70 6.01
CA ILE A 174 -36.95 -2.39 4.89
C ILE A 174 -36.68 -1.25 3.90
N SER A 175 -35.54 -0.58 4.00
CA SER A 175 -35.11 0.30 2.90
C SER A 175 -35.11 -0.59 1.66
N ARG A 176 -36.03 -0.32 0.73
CA ARG A 176 -36.00 -0.97 -0.58
C ARG A 176 -34.61 -0.67 -1.14
N PHE A 177 -33.75 -1.68 -1.16
CA PHE A 177 -32.46 -1.56 -1.82
C PHE A 177 -32.73 -1.15 -3.26
N SER A 178 -32.35 0.07 -3.58
CA SER A 178 -32.41 0.55 -4.96
C SER A 178 -31.10 0.15 -5.62
N ASP A 179 -31.20 -0.35 -6.85
CA ASP A 179 -30.02 -0.63 -7.64
C ASP A 179 -29.35 0.69 -8.06
N ILE A 180 -28.05 0.63 -8.34
CA ILE A 180 -27.33 1.76 -8.91
C ILE A 180 -27.95 2.11 -10.27
N ASN A 181 -28.08 3.41 -10.54
CA ASN A 181 -28.48 3.87 -11.86
C ASN A 181 -27.35 3.61 -12.87
N LYS A 182 -27.33 2.39 -13.43
CA LYS A 182 -26.28 1.88 -14.32
C LYS A 182 -26.02 2.83 -15.48
N LYS A 183 -27.08 3.33 -16.12
CA LYS A 183 -26.96 4.17 -17.31
C LYS A 183 -26.20 5.46 -17.02
N LEU A 184 -26.48 6.10 -15.88
CA LEU A 184 -25.80 7.32 -15.47
C LEU A 184 -24.34 7.06 -15.10
N LEU A 185 -24.09 6.08 -14.22
CA LEU A 185 -22.75 5.76 -13.76
C LEU A 185 -21.82 5.39 -14.93
N LEU A 186 -22.30 4.55 -15.86
CA LEU A 186 -21.50 4.14 -17.02
C LEU A 186 -21.26 5.30 -18.00
N LYS A 187 -22.23 6.22 -18.15
CA LYS A 187 -22.07 7.42 -18.98
C LYS A 187 -20.96 8.34 -18.45
N GLU A 188 -20.86 8.53 -17.14
CA GLU A 188 -19.85 9.42 -16.53
C GLU A 188 -18.41 8.98 -16.74
N ILE A 189 -18.18 7.68 -16.97
CA ILE A 189 -16.85 7.11 -17.23
C ILE A 189 -16.66 6.68 -18.69
N ASN A 190 -17.56 7.11 -19.58
CA ASN A 190 -17.57 6.75 -20.99
C ASN A 190 -17.50 5.23 -21.23
N LEU A 191 -18.36 4.45 -20.56
CA LEU A 191 -18.54 3.02 -20.81
C LEU A 191 -19.89 2.78 -21.48
N ASN A 192 -19.87 2.29 -22.72
CA ASN A 192 -21.10 1.94 -23.44
C ASN A 192 -21.76 0.68 -22.82
N PRO A 193 -22.98 0.77 -22.28
CA PRO A 193 -23.65 -0.37 -21.63
C PRO A 193 -23.96 -1.53 -22.59
N GLU A 194 -24.22 -1.26 -23.86
CA GLU A 194 -24.53 -2.28 -24.88
C GLU A 194 -23.27 -3.08 -25.22
N LYS A 195 -22.16 -2.40 -25.54
CA LYS A 195 -20.86 -3.05 -25.79
C LYS A 195 -20.40 -3.89 -24.60
N GLN A 196 -20.61 -3.38 -23.38
CA GLN A 196 -20.31 -4.09 -22.15
C GLN A 196 -21.16 -5.36 -22.02
N THR A 197 -22.47 -5.24 -22.23
CA THR A 197 -23.40 -6.38 -22.15
C THR A 197 -23.09 -7.44 -23.21
N GLU A 198 -22.75 -7.03 -24.42
CA GLU A 198 -22.32 -7.93 -25.49
C GLU A 198 -21.06 -8.71 -25.12
N PHE A 199 -20.02 -8.02 -24.63
CA PHE A 199 -18.79 -8.67 -24.16
C PHE A 199 -19.09 -9.73 -23.09
N PHE A 200 -19.96 -9.43 -22.14
CA PHE A 200 -20.36 -10.32 -21.05
C PHE A 200 -21.19 -11.54 -21.49
N LYS A 201 -21.89 -11.49 -22.62
CA LYS A 201 -22.57 -12.67 -23.18
C LYS A 201 -21.59 -13.79 -23.53
N TYR A 202 -20.40 -13.42 -24.00
CA TYR A 202 -19.37 -14.36 -24.45
C TYR A 202 -18.31 -14.67 -23.38
N HIS A 203 -18.17 -13.82 -22.36
CA HIS A 203 -17.16 -13.96 -21.30
C HIS A 203 -17.82 -14.09 -19.92
N ARG A 204 -18.32 -15.29 -19.62
CA ARG A 204 -19.22 -15.56 -18.48
C ARG A 204 -18.58 -15.56 -17.09
N LYS A 205 -17.26 -15.44 -16.97
CA LYS A 205 -16.57 -15.33 -15.68
C LYS A 205 -15.49 -14.28 -15.77
N GLY A 206 -15.72 -13.14 -15.12
CA GLY A 206 -14.76 -12.04 -15.04
C GLY A 206 -13.78 -12.22 -13.88
N SER A 207 -13.04 -11.14 -13.64
CA SER A 207 -12.00 -11.06 -12.61
C SER A 207 -12.54 -11.28 -11.21
N LYS A 208 -11.68 -11.79 -10.34
CA LYS A 208 -11.92 -11.81 -8.89
C LYS A 208 -11.61 -10.43 -8.31
N ILE A 209 -12.60 -9.82 -7.67
CA ILE A 209 -12.51 -8.46 -7.11
C ILE A 209 -12.66 -8.55 -5.60
N GLY A 210 -11.60 -8.17 -4.89
CA GLY A 210 -11.58 -8.09 -3.44
C GLY A 210 -12.19 -6.79 -2.96
N ILE A 211 -13.10 -6.85 -2.00
CA ILE A 211 -13.61 -5.69 -1.27
C ILE A 211 -13.18 -5.85 0.18
N LEU A 212 -12.22 -5.03 0.62
CA LEU A 212 -11.71 -5.04 1.98
C LEU A 212 -12.24 -3.80 2.71
N GLU A 213 -12.98 -4.01 3.79
CA GLU A 213 -13.64 -2.94 4.54
C GLU A 213 -13.28 -2.95 6.03
N VAL A 214 -13.35 -1.78 6.67
CA VAL A 214 -13.09 -1.63 8.11
C VAL A 214 -14.38 -1.65 8.93
N GLY A 215 -14.34 -2.28 10.10
CA GLY A 215 -15.46 -2.29 11.05
C GLY A 215 -16.40 -3.48 10.88
N THR A 216 -17.59 -3.39 11.45
CA THR A 216 -18.58 -4.48 11.51
C THR A 216 -19.42 -4.61 10.22
N THR A 217 -18.92 -4.08 9.11
CA THR A 217 -19.66 -4.12 7.84
C THR A 217 -19.83 -5.55 7.32
N GLN A 218 -20.90 -5.78 6.57
CA GLN A 218 -21.14 -7.05 5.91
C GLN A 218 -21.71 -6.84 4.51
N LEU A 219 -21.59 -7.88 3.70
CA LEU A 219 -22.28 -7.96 2.42
C LEU A 219 -23.72 -8.43 2.66
N GLN A 220 -24.69 -7.57 2.40
CA GLN A 220 -26.08 -7.91 2.61
C GLN A 220 -26.55 -8.93 1.57
N ARG A 221 -27.02 -10.08 2.07
CA ARG A 221 -27.31 -11.29 1.28
C ARG A 221 -28.48 -11.14 0.31
N ASN A 222 -29.31 -10.12 0.50
CA ASN A 222 -30.46 -9.81 -0.35
C ASN A 222 -30.08 -9.08 -1.65
N TYR A 223 -28.85 -8.55 -1.76
CA TYR A 223 -28.40 -7.90 -2.99
C TYR A 223 -28.09 -8.92 -4.08
N LYS A 224 -28.44 -8.58 -5.33
CA LYS A 224 -28.26 -9.46 -6.49
C LYS A 224 -26.93 -9.20 -7.18
N PHE A 225 -25.99 -10.12 -6.99
CA PHE A 225 -24.79 -10.23 -7.81
C PHE A 225 -25.02 -11.26 -8.93
N VAL A 226 -24.36 -11.09 -10.08
CA VAL A 226 -24.42 -12.09 -11.17
C VAL A 226 -23.77 -13.41 -10.72
N HIS A 227 -22.68 -13.31 -9.96
CA HIS A 227 -22.00 -14.44 -9.34
C HIS A 227 -22.12 -14.36 -7.82
N THR A 228 -22.33 -15.51 -7.16
CA THR A 228 -22.38 -15.57 -5.70
C THR A 228 -21.07 -15.03 -5.11
N PRO A 229 -21.14 -14.00 -4.24
CA PRO A 229 -19.97 -13.49 -3.56
C PRO A 229 -19.38 -14.51 -2.59
N GLU A 230 -18.04 -14.52 -2.51
CA GLU A 230 -17.31 -15.25 -1.47
C GLU A 230 -17.07 -14.30 -0.29
N VAL A 231 -17.51 -14.68 0.91
CA VAL A 231 -17.49 -13.79 2.08
C VAL A 231 -16.68 -14.40 3.21
N LYS A 232 -15.73 -13.63 3.75
CA LYS A 232 -15.03 -13.97 5.01
C LYS A 232 -14.86 -12.75 5.90
N LEU A 233 -15.56 -12.74 7.02
CA LEU A 233 -15.50 -11.64 7.99
C LEU A 233 -14.49 -11.95 9.08
N PHE A 234 -13.58 -11.02 9.35
CA PHE A 234 -12.68 -11.07 10.50
C PHE A 234 -13.21 -10.21 11.68
N THR A 235 -14.44 -9.72 11.56
CA THR A 235 -15.16 -8.92 12.57
C THR A 235 -16.53 -9.50 12.87
N PRO A 236 -17.17 -9.12 13.99
CA PRO A 236 -18.60 -9.32 14.18
C PRO A 236 -19.40 -8.66 13.05
N GLU A 237 -20.54 -9.27 12.72
CA GLU A 237 -21.50 -8.75 11.74
C GLU A 237 -22.32 -7.59 12.32
N ASN A 238 -22.58 -6.56 11.51
CA ASN A 238 -23.59 -5.54 11.77
C ASN A 238 -24.52 -5.42 10.57
N LEU A 239 -25.74 -5.94 10.72
CA LEU A 239 -26.72 -6.00 9.64
C LEU A 239 -27.16 -4.61 9.12
N ASN A 240 -26.95 -3.56 9.91
CA ASN A 240 -27.38 -2.20 9.61
C ASN A 240 -26.34 -1.37 8.82
N ASP A 241 -25.11 -1.87 8.67
CA ASP A 241 -24.07 -1.17 7.90
C ASP A 241 -24.11 -1.58 6.43
N THR A 242 -24.51 -0.65 5.58
CA THR A 242 -24.64 -0.84 4.12
C THR A 242 -23.40 -0.45 3.34
N HIS A 243 -22.36 0.13 3.97
CA HIS A 243 -21.21 0.71 3.26
C HIS A 243 -20.51 -0.32 2.37
N GLY A 244 -20.11 -1.47 2.95
CA GLY A 244 -19.46 -2.54 2.21
C GLY A 244 -20.33 -3.14 1.11
N THR A 245 -21.66 -3.16 1.30
CA THR A 245 -22.61 -3.59 0.26
C THR A 245 -22.60 -2.60 -0.90
N ASN A 246 -22.76 -1.30 -0.64
CA ASN A 246 -22.75 -0.25 -1.66
C ASN A 246 -21.42 -0.22 -2.43
N VAL A 247 -20.28 -0.36 -1.75
CA VAL A 247 -18.95 -0.46 -2.38
C VAL A 247 -18.88 -1.67 -3.33
N SER A 248 -19.36 -2.83 -2.89
CA SER A 248 -19.41 -4.06 -3.70
C SER A 248 -20.34 -3.90 -4.91
N MET A 249 -21.49 -3.23 -4.72
CA MET A 249 -22.46 -2.94 -5.78
C MET A 249 -21.84 -2.09 -6.90
N VAL A 250 -21.11 -1.03 -6.53
CA VAL A 250 -20.45 -0.15 -7.50
C VAL A 250 -19.43 -0.92 -8.33
N ALA A 251 -18.58 -1.73 -7.68
CA ALA A 251 -17.52 -2.46 -8.38
C ALA A 251 -18.07 -3.54 -9.32
N ALA A 252 -18.93 -4.43 -8.82
CA ALA A 252 -19.38 -5.62 -9.56
C ALA A 252 -20.79 -6.12 -9.17
N GLY A 253 -21.65 -5.23 -8.66
CA GLY A 253 -23.09 -5.53 -8.58
C GLY A 253 -23.67 -5.78 -9.96
N LYS A 254 -24.91 -6.31 -10.03
CA LYS A 254 -25.61 -6.52 -11.32
C LYS A 254 -25.62 -5.25 -12.20
N ASN A 255 -25.72 -4.09 -11.56
CA ASN A 255 -25.69 -2.77 -12.21
C ASN A 255 -24.35 -2.02 -12.05
N GLY A 256 -23.32 -2.67 -11.50
CA GLY A 256 -21.99 -2.11 -11.28
C GLY A 256 -21.13 -2.05 -12.55
N ILE A 257 -19.88 -1.60 -12.37
CA ILE A 257 -18.94 -1.38 -13.48
C ILE A 257 -18.46 -2.68 -14.13
N ASN A 258 -18.13 -3.71 -13.35
CA ASN A 258 -17.78 -5.03 -13.88
C ASN A 258 -18.78 -6.09 -13.39
N SER A 259 -19.99 -6.11 -13.96
CA SER A 259 -21.07 -6.99 -13.48
C SER A 259 -20.78 -8.49 -13.62
N ASN A 260 -19.79 -8.90 -14.43
CA ASN A 260 -19.33 -10.30 -14.52
C ASN A 260 -18.15 -10.61 -13.57
N GLY A 261 -17.67 -9.62 -12.82
CA GLY A 261 -16.67 -9.82 -11.78
C GLY A 261 -17.22 -10.63 -10.60
N GLN A 262 -16.39 -11.44 -9.96
CA GLN A 262 -16.76 -12.18 -8.76
C GLN A 262 -16.26 -11.44 -7.52
N ILE A 263 -17.18 -11.03 -6.64
CA ILE A 263 -16.85 -10.36 -5.38
C ILE A 263 -16.27 -11.35 -4.37
N TYR A 264 -15.13 -10.98 -3.79
CA TYR A 264 -14.54 -11.56 -2.59
C TYR A 264 -14.58 -10.51 -1.49
N PHE A 265 -15.62 -10.56 -0.65
CA PHE A 265 -15.85 -9.57 0.39
C PHE A 265 -15.21 -10.00 1.71
N THR A 266 -14.49 -9.09 2.34
CA THR A 266 -13.92 -9.31 3.66
C THR A 266 -13.90 -8.02 4.48
N SER A 267 -14.09 -8.17 5.78
CA SER A 267 -14.02 -7.07 6.73
C SER A 267 -12.96 -7.35 7.78
N PHE A 268 -12.34 -6.30 8.30
CA PHE A 268 -11.39 -6.36 9.40
C PHE A 268 -11.73 -5.30 10.45
N SER A 269 -11.39 -5.58 11.72
CA SER A 269 -11.55 -4.59 12.78
C SER A 269 -10.28 -3.75 12.85
N SER A 270 -10.25 -2.71 13.67
CA SER A 270 -9.09 -1.83 13.84
C SER A 270 -7.79 -2.51 14.35
N ASN A 271 -7.77 -3.85 14.48
CA ASN A 271 -6.59 -4.64 14.78
C ASN A 271 -5.82 -5.00 13.51
N ASN A 272 -4.50 -4.75 13.55
CA ASN A 272 -3.58 -4.96 12.43
C ASN A 272 -3.54 -6.43 11.96
N PHE A 273 -3.74 -7.39 12.86
CA PHE A 273 -3.86 -8.81 12.49
C PHE A 273 -5.00 -9.12 11.52
N ASN A 274 -6.23 -8.67 11.83
CA ASN A 274 -7.38 -9.00 11.00
C ASN A 274 -7.22 -8.37 9.61
N TRP A 275 -6.62 -7.18 9.55
CA TRP A 275 -6.26 -6.53 8.30
C TRP A 275 -5.30 -7.38 7.46
N GLN A 276 -4.19 -7.82 8.06
CA GLN A 276 -3.20 -8.67 7.41
C GLN A 276 -3.83 -9.99 6.91
N ASN A 277 -4.59 -10.69 7.75
CA ASN A 277 -5.18 -11.97 7.40
C ASN A 277 -6.30 -11.86 6.36
N ALA A 278 -7.01 -10.73 6.32
CA ALA A 278 -7.96 -10.44 5.26
C ALA A 278 -7.26 -10.30 3.91
N LEU A 279 -6.13 -9.57 3.86
CA LEU A 279 -5.29 -9.49 2.66
C LEU A 279 -4.71 -10.85 2.26
N GLU A 280 -4.21 -11.64 3.21
CA GLU A 280 -3.70 -12.98 2.93
C GLU A 280 -4.78 -13.93 2.41
N TRP A 281 -6.01 -13.83 2.92
CA TRP A 281 -7.14 -14.59 2.40
C TRP A 281 -7.50 -14.19 0.97
N LEU A 282 -7.52 -12.89 0.66
CA LEU A 282 -7.75 -12.41 -0.70
C LEU A 282 -6.63 -12.88 -1.65
N VAL A 283 -5.38 -12.62 -1.29
CA VAL A 283 -4.22 -12.80 -2.18
C VAL A 283 -3.78 -14.26 -2.26
N LEU A 284 -3.48 -14.92 -1.14
CA LEU A 284 -2.91 -16.28 -1.16
C LEU A 284 -3.98 -17.36 -1.34
N LYS A 285 -5.10 -17.25 -0.62
CA LYS A 285 -6.12 -18.32 -0.63
C LYS A 285 -7.04 -18.23 -1.84
N ASN A 286 -7.34 -17.01 -2.30
CA ASN A 286 -8.31 -16.81 -3.37
C ASN A 286 -7.73 -16.26 -4.67
N ASN A 287 -6.44 -15.91 -4.69
CA ASN A 287 -5.76 -15.37 -5.87
C ASN A 287 -6.47 -14.14 -6.45
N VAL A 288 -6.96 -13.25 -5.57
CA VAL A 288 -7.56 -11.97 -5.96
C VAL A 288 -6.46 -11.02 -6.42
N LYS A 289 -6.65 -10.38 -7.58
CA LYS A 289 -5.66 -9.48 -8.20
C LYS A 289 -6.06 -8.00 -8.21
N PHE A 290 -7.34 -7.69 -7.96
CA PHE A 290 -7.85 -6.32 -7.84
C PHE A 290 -8.51 -6.19 -6.48
N ILE A 291 -8.01 -5.32 -5.62
CA ILE A 291 -8.54 -5.13 -4.27
C ILE A 291 -8.92 -3.67 -4.09
N ASN A 292 -10.17 -3.43 -3.74
CA ASN A 292 -10.68 -2.13 -3.33
C ASN A 292 -10.54 -1.96 -1.81
N HIS A 293 -10.07 -0.77 -1.42
CA HIS A 293 -9.91 -0.34 -0.05
C HIS A 293 -10.66 1.00 0.15
N SER A 294 -11.91 0.94 0.58
CA SER A 294 -12.74 2.13 0.82
C SER A 294 -12.69 2.60 2.27
N TYR A 295 -11.51 2.52 2.87
CA TYR A 295 -11.20 2.98 4.23
C TYR A 295 -9.87 3.77 4.23
N GLY A 296 -9.61 4.46 5.33
CA GLY A 296 -8.39 5.24 5.48
C GLY A 296 -8.16 5.76 6.89
N PRO A 297 -6.97 6.31 7.16
CA PRO A 297 -6.69 6.97 8.42
C PRO A 297 -7.62 8.15 8.67
N THR A 298 -7.88 8.42 9.95
CA THR A 298 -8.69 9.56 10.38
C THR A 298 -7.89 10.51 11.27
N ALA A 299 -6.57 10.49 11.16
CA ALA A 299 -5.67 11.34 11.93
C ALA A 299 -5.72 12.81 11.46
N ASP A 300 -5.49 13.74 12.38
CA ASP A 300 -5.46 15.20 12.08
C ASP A 300 -4.10 15.68 11.55
N TYR A 301 -3.11 14.77 11.53
CA TYR A 301 -1.75 14.95 11.02
C TYR A 301 -1.44 13.83 10.04
N SER A 302 -0.44 14.01 9.18
CA SER A 302 -0.09 12.97 8.22
C SER A 302 0.66 11.83 8.90
N LEU A 303 0.32 10.61 8.51
CA LEU A 303 1.00 9.40 8.90
C LEU A 303 2.14 9.08 7.92
N PRO A 304 3.33 8.68 8.42
CA PRO A 304 4.45 8.37 7.54
C PRO A 304 4.20 7.10 6.72
N TYR A 305 4.99 6.93 5.66
CA TYR A 305 5.17 5.64 5.01
C TYR A 305 5.83 4.66 6.00
N ASP A 306 5.14 3.56 6.29
CA ASP A 306 5.50 2.59 7.34
C ASP A 306 5.53 1.14 6.84
N ASP A 307 5.64 0.18 7.76
CA ASP A 307 5.70 -1.26 7.42
C ASP A 307 4.42 -1.78 6.76
N ASP A 308 3.25 -1.21 7.10
CA ASP A 308 1.98 -1.61 6.49
C ASP A 308 1.90 -1.10 5.04
N SER A 309 2.37 0.13 4.79
CA SER A 309 2.54 0.70 3.45
C SER A 309 3.54 -0.12 2.61
N PHE A 310 4.67 -0.49 3.22
CA PHE A 310 5.69 -1.37 2.62
C PHE A 310 5.16 -2.78 2.34
N PHE A 311 4.23 -3.28 3.13
CA PHE A 311 3.56 -4.56 2.89
C PHE A 311 2.59 -4.50 1.72
N ILE A 312 1.82 -3.41 1.57
CA ILE A 312 0.98 -3.19 0.37
C ILE A 312 1.86 -3.17 -0.90
N ASP A 313 2.99 -2.46 -0.87
CA ASP A 313 3.91 -2.44 -2.00
C ASP A 313 4.52 -3.81 -2.30
N TYR A 314 4.75 -4.63 -1.27
CA TYR A 314 5.22 -6.01 -1.42
C TYR A 314 4.20 -6.94 -2.08
N ILE A 315 2.93 -6.90 -1.68
CA ILE A 315 1.92 -7.76 -2.33
C ILE A 315 1.66 -7.33 -3.77
N SER A 316 1.71 -6.02 -4.06
CA SER A 316 1.67 -5.51 -5.43
C SER A 316 2.86 -6.00 -6.25
N ARG A 317 4.07 -5.90 -5.69
CA ARG A 317 5.30 -6.27 -6.39
C ARG A 317 5.44 -7.77 -6.64
N LYS A 318 5.11 -8.59 -5.63
CA LYS A 318 5.32 -10.05 -5.67
C LYS A 318 4.18 -10.82 -6.35
N TYR A 319 2.94 -10.38 -6.15
CA TYR A 319 1.75 -11.10 -6.60
C TYR A 319 0.95 -10.34 -7.67
N GLY A 320 1.46 -9.20 -8.15
CA GLY A 320 0.81 -8.37 -9.15
C GLY A 320 -0.55 -7.83 -8.71
N VAL A 321 -0.75 -7.58 -7.41
CA VAL A 321 -2.04 -7.12 -6.86
C VAL A 321 -2.19 -5.62 -7.10
N VAL A 322 -3.26 -5.23 -7.80
CA VAL A 322 -3.67 -3.83 -7.97
C VAL A 322 -4.51 -3.43 -6.77
N ASN A 323 -3.89 -2.71 -5.83
CA ASN A 323 -4.58 -2.17 -4.66
C ASN A 323 -5.10 -0.76 -4.98
N VAL A 324 -6.41 -0.57 -4.88
CA VAL A 324 -7.11 0.70 -5.18
C VAL A 324 -7.69 1.25 -3.89
N PHE A 325 -7.17 2.38 -3.42
CA PHE A 325 -7.59 3.05 -2.20
C PHE A 325 -8.43 4.29 -2.51
N ALA A 326 -9.46 4.50 -1.71
CA ALA A 326 -10.11 5.80 -1.60
C ALA A 326 -9.11 6.85 -1.09
N ALA A 327 -9.09 8.05 -1.66
CA ALA A 327 -8.18 9.12 -1.21
C ALA A 327 -8.55 9.68 0.17
N GLY A 328 -9.82 9.60 0.56
CA GLY A 328 -10.36 10.10 1.83
C GLY A 328 -11.21 11.37 1.66
N ASN A 329 -11.99 11.66 2.71
CA ASN A 329 -13.09 12.65 2.68
C ASN A 329 -12.86 13.81 3.67
N GLY A 330 -11.60 14.19 3.92
CA GLY A 330 -11.25 15.19 4.93
C GLY A 330 -11.01 16.60 4.40
N HIS A 331 -10.84 16.80 3.10
CA HIS A 331 -10.26 18.03 2.54
C HIS A 331 -10.96 19.33 3.00
N ASN A 332 -12.29 19.35 3.01
CA ASN A 332 -13.10 20.50 3.42
C ASN A 332 -13.31 20.63 4.94
N LYS A 333 -12.78 19.71 5.76
CA LYS A 333 -12.97 19.77 7.22
C LYS A 333 -12.09 20.86 7.85
N GLN A 334 -12.62 21.63 8.78
CA GLN A 334 -11.85 22.72 9.41
C GLN A 334 -10.70 22.20 10.31
N ASN A 335 -10.90 21.05 10.97
CA ASN A 335 -9.96 20.49 11.94
C ASN A 335 -8.83 19.63 11.34
N LYS A 336 -8.60 19.70 10.02
CA LYS A 336 -7.59 18.89 9.29
C LYS A 336 -7.72 17.37 9.43
N LYS A 337 -8.82 16.87 10.01
CA LYS A 337 -9.04 15.45 10.26
C LYS A 337 -9.15 14.62 8.99
N GLY A 338 -8.18 13.74 8.78
CA GLY A 338 -8.13 12.80 7.66
C GLY A 338 -8.06 13.49 6.31
N LYS A 339 -7.31 14.60 6.21
CA LYS A 339 -7.10 15.36 4.94
C LYS A 339 -6.03 14.77 4.04
N TRP A 340 -5.13 14.00 4.62
CA TRP A 340 -3.93 13.49 3.99
C TRP A 340 -4.23 12.21 3.22
N ILE A 341 -3.53 12.03 2.11
CA ILE A 341 -3.39 10.73 1.46
C ILE A 341 -2.10 10.11 2.00
N ASP A 342 -2.22 9.31 3.06
CA ASP A 342 -1.08 8.87 3.87
C ASP A 342 -1.16 7.37 4.24
N SER A 343 -0.17 6.88 5.00
CA SER A 343 -0.09 5.46 5.41
C SER A 343 -0.31 4.50 4.21
N THR A 344 -1.17 3.49 4.34
CA THR A 344 -1.44 2.50 3.29
C THR A 344 -1.96 3.10 1.97
N GLN A 345 -2.61 4.27 1.99
CA GLN A 345 -3.07 4.96 0.77
C GLN A 345 -1.90 5.60 0.00
N LEU A 346 -0.82 5.92 0.71
CA LEU A 346 0.43 6.48 0.17
C LEU A 346 1.31 5.43 -0.50
N ALA A 347 1.13 4.15 -0.21
CA ALA A 347 1.91 3.04 -0.77
C ALA A 347 2.18 3.25 -2.28
N TYR A 348 3.45 3.15 -2.68
CA TYR A 348 3.92 3.67 -3.97
C TYR A 348 3.38 2.87 -5.17
N ASN A 349 3.11 1.58 -4.96
CA ASN A 349 2.51 0.67 -5.93
C ASN A 349 0.97 0.63 -5.84
N ALA A 350 0.35 1.44 -4.97
CA ALA A 350 -1.10 1.53 -4.84
C ALA A 350 -1.70 2.69 -5.64
N ILE A 351 -2.96 2.55 -6.06
CA ILE A 351 -3.71 3.58 -6.77
C ILE A 351 -4.59 4.31 -5.75
N SER A 352 -4.40 5.62 -5.57
CA SER A 352 -5.31 6.43 -4.75
C SER A 352 -6.30 7.18 -5.64
N VAL A 353 -7.58 7.18 -5.28
CA VAL A 353 -8.68 7.67 -6.12
C VAL A 353 -9.44 8.81 -5.44
N GLY A 354 -9.45 9.98 -6.07
CA GLY A 354 -10.27 11.11 -5.66
C GLY A 354 -11.70 11.04 -6.21
N SER A 355 -12.61 11.81 -5.61
CA SER A 355 -14.05 11.84 -5.95
C SER A 355 -14.40 13.04 -6.81
N THR A 356 -15.16 12.82 -7.87
CA THR A 356 -15.87 13.88 -8.61
C THR A 356 -17.34 13.95 -8.23
N LYS A 357 -17.93 15.13 -8.42
CA LYS A 357 -19.37 15.34 -8.25
C LYS A 357 -20.19 14.63 -9.32
N TYR A 358 -21.42 14.26 -8.97
CA TYR A 358 -22.42 13.77 -9.90
C TYR A 358 -22.86 14.88 -10.86
N ARG A 359 -23.11 14.54 -12.13
CA ARG A 359 -23.59 15.51 -13.13
C ARG A 359 -24.91 15.06 -13.77
N GLU A 360 -26.01 15.59 -13.26
CA GLU A 360 -27.33 15.37 -13.90
C GLU A 360 -27.47 16.19 -15.20
N ASN A 361 -27.08 17.48 -15.17
CA ASN A 361 -27.27 18.46 -16.24
C ASN A 361 -26.35 19.71 -16.08
N SER A 362 -25.03 19.56 -15.99
CA SER A 362 -24.16 20.73 -15.82
C SER A 362 -24.00 21.51 -17.14
N PHE A 363 -24.44 22.78 -17.18
CA PHE A 363 -24.24 23.72 -18.31
C PHE A 363 -22.77 23.84 -18.75
N LEU A 364 -21.85 23.52 -17.85
CA LEU A 364 -20.45 23.24 -18.15
C LEU A 364 -20.30 21.73 -18.20
N ASN A 365 -20.10 21.13 -19.37
CA ASN A 365 -19.80 19.70 -19.54
C ASN A 365 -18.39 19.32 -18.99
N ASP A 366 -18.02 19.84 -17.82
CA ASP A 366 -16.64 19.83 -17.31
C ASP A 366 -16.52 19.20 -15.92
N ILE A 367 -15.33 18.71 -15.59
CA ILE A 367 -15.08 17.92 -14.37
C ILE A 367 -15.00 18.80 -13.12
N GLU A 368 -15.80 18.43 -12.12
CA GLU A 368 -15.72 19.03 -10.79
C GLU A 368 -15.33 18.01 -9.73
N ILE A 369 -14.28 18.33 -8.96
CA ILE A 369 -13.87 17.52 -7.83
C ILE A 369 -14.84 17.75 -6.66
N SER A 370 -15.21 16.70 -5.94
CA SER A 370 -15.99 16.81 -4.72
C SER A 370 -15.20 17.58 -3.66
N ASN A 371 -15.86 18.48 -2.94
CA ASN A 371 -15.21 19.37 -1.97
C ASN A 371 -14.51 18.61 -0.82
N PHE A 372 -14.99 17.42 -0.47
CA PHE A 372 -14.42 16.57 0.57
C PHE A 372 -13.20 15.76 0.10
N SER A 373 -12.97 15.63 -1.21
CA SER A 373 -11.95 14.73 -1.76
C SER A 373 -10.53 15.17 -1.38
N ASN A 374 -9.84 14.31 -0.64
CA ASN A 374 -8.45 14.51 -0.25
C ASN A 374 -7.51 14.63 -1.44
N ARG A 375 -6.46 15.43 -1.25
CA ARG A 375 -5.40 15.74 -2.21
C ARG A 375 -4.12 16.27 -1.55
N GLU A 376 -4.04 16.20 -0.23
CA GLU A 376 -2.89 16.70 0.54
C GLU A 376 -1.91 15.56 0.80
N LEU A 377 -0.61 15.85 0.64
CA LEU A 377 0.51 14.94 0.85
C LEU A 377 1.55 15.65 1.71
N GLU A 378 2.30 14.89 2.48
CA GLU A 378 3.48 15.40 3.19
C GLU A 378 4.52 15.97 2.23
N SER A 379 5.33 16.89 2.75
CA SER A 379 6.28 17.67 1.97
C SER A 379 7.28 16.82 1.17
N ASN A 380 7.73 15.70 1.74
CA ASN A 380 8.64 14.74 1.12
C ASN A 380 7.96 13.79 0.10
N HIS A 381 6.64 13.91 -0.08
CA HIS A 381 5.84 13.09 -0.99
C HIS A 381 5.07 13.91 -2.03
N LEU A 382 5.25 15.24 -2.08
CA LEU A 382 4.50 16.13 -2.97
C LEU A 382 4.57 15.73 -4.45
N ASN A 383 5.69 15.15 -4.89
CA ASN A 383 5.91 14.72 -6.27
C ASN A 383 5.19 13.41 -6.63
N LEU A 384 4.62 12.67 -5.67
CA LEU A 384 3.87 11.46 -5.98
C LEU A 384 2.55 11.76 -6.71
N PRO A 385 2.11 10.89 -7.62
CA PRO A 385 0.86 11.03 -8.34
C PRO A 385 -0.32 10.55 -7.47
N LYS A 386 -0.60 11.26 -6.39
CA LYS A 386 -1.66 10.96 -5.43
C LYS A 386 -2.62 12.16 -5.30
N PRO A 387 -3.93 12.00 -5.54
CA PRO A 387 -4.54 10.81 -6.16
C PRO A 387 -3.98 10.59 -7.58
N LEU A 388 -3.99 9.34 -8.06
CA LEU A 388 -3.52 9.00 -9.42
C LEU A 388 -4.54 9.45 -10.46
N VAL A 389 -5.82 9.22 -10.17
CA VAL A 389 -6.98 9.56 -10.99
C VAL A 389 -8.14 9.97 -10.09
N VAL A 390 -9.17 10.57 -10.68
CA VAL A 390 -10.47 10.78 -10.03
C VAL A 390 -11.55 9.97 -10.74
N ALA A 391 -12.62 9.65 -10.01
CA ALA A 391 -13.78 8.96 -10.53
C ALA A 391 -15.07 9.47 -9.85
N PRO A 392 -16.27 9.19 -10.41
CA PRO A 392 -17.52 9.54 -9.75
C PRO A 392 -17.61 8.88 -8.37
N GLY A 393 -17.67 9.71 -7.33
CA GLY A 393 -17.89 9.25 -5.95
C GLY A 393 -19.19 9.76 -5.36
N GLU A 394 -19.95 10.51 -6.14
CA GLU A 394 -21.33 10.92 -5.92
C GLU A 394 -22.18 10.13 -6.93
N ILE A 395 -22.86 9.08 -6.49
CA ILE A 395 -23.52 8.10 -7.38
C ILE A 395 -25.01 8.02 -7.05
N LEU A 396 -25.86 8.10 -8.07
CA LEU A 396 -27.30 7.94 -7.95
C LEU A 396 -27.76 6.48 -8.02
N PHE A 397 -28.75 6.17 -7.22
CA PHE A 397 -29.57 4.98 -7.33
C PHE A 397 -30.77 5.20 -8.28
N GLU A 398 -31.45 4.13 -8.67
CA GLU A 398 -32.64 4.17 -9.54
C GLU A 398 -33.82 4.94 -8.89
N ASN A 399 -33.87 5.02 -7.57
CA ASN A 399 -34.85 5.78 -6.81
C ASN A 399 -34.46 7.26 -6.58
N ASN A 400 -33.37 7.73 -7.21
CA ASN A 400 -32.78 9.06 -7.06
C ASN A 400 -32.14 9.36 -5.70
N ASP A 401 -31.99 8.38 -4.81
CA ASP A 401 -31.13 8.52 -3.65
C ASP A 401 -29.66 8.56 -4.09
N GLU A 402 -28.80 9.19 -3.30
CA GLU A 402 -27.39 9.39 -3.63
C GLU A 402 -26.45 8.89 -2.52
N ILE A 403 -25.36 8.24 -2.94
CA ILE A 403 -24.22 7.91 -2.07
C ILE A 403 -23.03 8.78 -2.43
N ARG A 404 -22.30 9.27 -1.42
CA ARG A 404 -21.20 10.24 -1.59
C ARG A 404 -19.94 9.83 -0.84
N GLY A 405 -18.79 9.87 -1.51
CA GLY A 405 -17.48 9.66 -0.91
C GLY A 405 -16.43 9.12 -1.88
N THR A 406 -15.15 9.34 -1.57
CA THR A 406 -14.04 8.65 -2.27
C THR A 406 -14.14 7.13 -2.12
N SER A 407 -14.84 6.67 -1.07
CA SER A 407 -15.22 5.27 -0.85
C SER A 407 -16.07 4.68 -1.97
N PHE A 408 -16.74 5.50 -2.79
CA PHE A 408 -17.50 5.07 -3.96
C PHE A 408 -16.77 5.37 -5.28
N ALA A 409 -15.85 6.33 -5.30
CA ALA A 409 -14.96 6.54 -6.45
C ALA A 409 -13.93 5.40 -6.63
N ALA A 410 -13.34 4.91 -5.54
CA ALA A 410 -12.39 3.79 -5.58
C ALA A 410 -12.95 2.48 -6.20
N PRO A 411 -14.18 2.02 -5.86
CA PRO A 411 -14.75 0.84 -6.48
C PRO A 411 -15.15 1.07 -7.95
N VAL A 412 -15.40 2.32 -8.39
CA VAL A 412 -15.56 2.62 -9.82
C VAL A 412 -14.26 2.32 -10.57
N VAL A 413 -13.12 2.80 -10.07
CA VAL A 413 -11.79 2.51 -10.67
C VAL A 413 -11.46 1.03 -10.61
N THR A 414 -11.73 0.36 -9.48
CA THR A 414 -11.49 -1.08 -9.30
C THR A 414 -12.30 -1.90 -10.31
N GLY A 415 -13.59 -1.58 -10.47
CA GLY A 415 -14.44 -2.22 -11.46
C GLY A 415 -13.98 -1.94 -12.90
N ALA A 416 -13.65 -0.68 -13.21
CA ALA A 416 -13.20 -0.29 -14.56
C ALA A 416 -11.89 -0.99 -14.96
N ILE A 417 -10.89 -1.02 -14.08
CA ILE A 417 -9.62 -1.66 -14.41
C ILE A 417 -9.73 -3.19 -14.49
N SER A 418 -10.53 -3.82 -13.61
CA SER A 418 -10.78 -5.26 -13.71
C SER A 418 -11.51 -5.63 -15.01
N TYR A 419 -12.46 -4.79 -15.46
CA TYR A 419 -13.14 -4.96 -16.75
C TYR A 419 -12.16 -4.89 -17.93
N ILE A 420 -11.20 -3.95 -17.91
CA ILE A 420 -10.15 -3.87 -18.94
C ILE A 420 -9.30 -5.14 -18.96
N PHE A 421 -8.92 -5.68 -17.81
CA PHE A 421 -8.09 -6.89 -17.74
C PHE A 421 -8.87 -8.18 -18.07
N ASP A 422 -10.19 -8.18 -17.90
CA ASP A 422 -11.06 -9.24 -18.43
C ASP A 422 -11.09 -9.20 -19.96
N LYS A 423 -11.16 -7.99 -20.54
CA LYS A 423 -11.19 -7.79 -21.99
C LYS A 423 -9.85 -8.06 -22.68
N PHE A 424 -8.75 -7.75 -22.01
CA PHE A 424 -7.39 -7.86 -22.53
C PHE A 424 -6.57 -8.83 -21.69
N SER A 425 -6.80 -10.13 -21.91
CA SER A 425 -6.28 -11.18 -21.04
C SER A 425 -4.75 -11.24 -20.95
N TRP A 426 -4.02 -10.75 -21.98
CA TRP A 426 -2.55 -10.66 -21.95
C TRP A 426 -2.02 -9.66 -20.92
N LEU A 427 -2.86 -8.74 -20.43
CA LEU A 427 -2.50 -7.85 -19.32
C LEU A 427 -2.38 -8.61 -17.98
N ASN A 428 -2.93 -9.83 -17.88
CA ASN A 428 -2.92 -10.63 -16.64
C ASN A 428 -1.56 -11.27 -16.35
N ASN A 429 -0.50 -10.48 -16.35
CA ASN A 429 0.86 -10.86 -15.97
C ASN A 429 1.22 -10.25 -14.60
N ASP A 430 1.54 -11.06 -13.60
CA ASP A 430 1.85 -10.58 -12.24
C ASP A 430 3.01 -9.57 -12.20
N GLN A 431 4.00 -9.70 -13.09
CA GLN A 431 5.15 -8.79 -13.19
C GLN A 431 4.76 -7.40 -13.73
N PHE A 432 3.80 -7.31 -14.65
CA PHE A 432 3.47 -6.06 -15.34
C PHE A 432 2.06 -5.54 -15.05
N ARG A 433 1.23 -6.25 -14.28
CA ARG A 433 -0.18 -5.90 -14.03
C ARG A 433 -0.34 -4.54 -13.37
N VAL A 434 0.40 -4.29 -12.29
CA VAL A 434 0.33 -3.02 -11.54
C VAL A 434 0.78 -1.82 -12.39
N PRO A 435 1.97 -1.84 -13.04
CA PRO A 435 2.37 -0.71 -13.88
C PRO A 435 1.44 -0.58 -15.11
N SER A 436 1.00 -1.67 -15.72
CA SER A 436 0.01 -1.59 -16.82
C SER A 436 -1.28 -0.90 -16.37
N ALA A 437 -1.79 -1.24 -15.18
CA ALA A 437 -2.97 -0.60 -14.62
C ALA A 437 -2.79 0.90 -14.40
N MET A 438 -1.66 1.31 -13.82
CA MET A 438 -1.35 2.72 -13.58
C MET A 438 -1.20 3.51 -14.89
N SER A 439 -0.46 2.98 -15.86
CA SER A 439 -0.24 3.65 -17.15
C SER A 439 -1.53 3.75 -17.97
N ILE A 440 -2.35 2.70 -18.00
CA ILE A 440 -3.67 2.72 -18.67
C ILE A 440 -4.57 3.80 -18.07
N LEU A 441 -4.69 3.85 -16.73
CA LEU A 441 -5.50 4.85 -16.05
C LEU A 441 -5.00 6.28 -16.30
N ALA A 442 -3.68 6.49 -16.21
CA ALA A 442 -3.09 7.82 -16.37
C ALA A 442 -3.19 8.34 -17.81
N ALA A 443 -2.89 7.53 -18.82
CA ALA A 443 -2.96 7.94 -20.22
C ALA A 443 -4.40 8.17 -20.69
N SER A 444 -5.36 7.38 -20.20
CA SER A 444 -6.77 7.45 -20.62
C SER A 444 -7.58 8.56 -19.94
N ALA A 445 -7.11 9.09 -18.82
CA ALA A 445 -7.88 10.07 -18.06
C ALA A 445 -7.94 11.45 -18.77
N HIS A 446 -9.01 12.21 -18.53
CA HIS A 446 -9.19 13.56 -19.05
C HIS A 446 -9.24 14.61 -17.93
N LEU A 447 -8.59 15.74 -18.13
CA LEU A 447 -8.56 16.87 -17.18
C LEU A 447 -9.68 17.85 -17.50
N PRO A 448 -10.11 18.68 -16.53
CA PRO A 448 -11.11 19.69 -16.80
C PRO A 448 -10.61 20.73 -17.81
N LYS A 449 -11.51 21.22 -18.68
CA LYS A 449 -11.19 22.14 -19.78
C LYS A 449 -10.95 23.58 -19.31
N TYR A 450 -11.71 24.07 -18.32
CA TYR A 450 -11.76 25.49 -17.98
C TYR A 450 -11.18 25.84 -16.61
N LYS A 451 -10.27 25.01 -16.10
CA LYS A 451 -9.64 25.22 -14.78
C LYS A 451 -8.15 25.43 -14.92
N ASN A 452 -7.62 26.33 -14.09
CA ASN A 452 -6.18 26.46 -13.91
C ASN A 452 -5.67 25.21 -13.20
N LEU A 453 -4.91 24.40 -13.94
CA LEU A 453 -4.33 23.15 -13.47
C LEU A 453 -2.96 23.44 -12.83
N ASN A 454 -2.69 22.79 -11.71
CA ASN A 454 -1.41 22.85 -11.02
C ASN A 454 -0.64 21.55 -11.29
N LYS A 455 0.15 21.56 -12.36
CA LYS A 455 0.93 20.39 -12.79
C LYS A 455 2.18 20.22 -11.95
N LYS A 456 2.40 19.00 -11.49
CA LYS A 456 3.62 18.52 -10.84
C LYS A 456 4.70 18.20 -11.88
N GLY A 457 5.94 18.00 -11.43
CA GLY A 457 7.07 17.64 -12.30
C GLY A 457 6.92 16.31 -13.05
N ASN A 458 6.08 15.39 -12.53
CA ASN A 458 5.73 14.14 -13.19
C ASN A 458 4.53 14.25 -14.16
N GLY A 459 4.04 15.48 -14.40
CA GLY A 459 2.95 15.79 -15.33
C GLY A 459 1.53 15.64 -14.80
N PHE A 460 1.34 15.13 -13.59
CA PHE A 460 0.03 15.00 -12.94
C PHE A 460 -0.45 16.34 -12.34
N ASP A 461 -1.75 16.55 -12.29
CA ASP A 461 -2.35 17.67 -11.57
C ASP A 461 -2.44 17.38 -10.06
N SER A 462 -2.20 18.40 -9.22
CA SER A 462 -2.23 18.23 -7.76
C SER A 462 -3.61 17.94 -7.17
N THR A 463 -4.68 18.24 -7.90
CA THR A 463 -6.08 18.07 -7.47
C THR A 463 -6.71 16.85 -8.12
N TYR A 464 -6.50 16.71 -9.43
CA TYR A 464 -7.19 15.73 -10.27
C TYR A 464 -6.33 14.49 -10.60
N GLY A 465 -5.05 14.49 -10.24
CA GLY A 465 -4.11 13.48 -10.74
C GLY A 465 -4.02 13.55 -12.27
N ALA A 466 -4.21 12.42 -12.94
CA ALA A 466 -4.30 12.38 -14.39
C ALA A 466 -5.67 12.84 -14.91
N GLY A 467 -6.69 12.96 -14.05
CA GLY A 467 -8.05 13.36 -14.43
C GLY A 467 -9.11 12.28 -14.20
N LEU A 468 -10.29 12.50 -14.76
CA LEU A 468 -11.42 11.56 -14.72
C LEU A 468 -11.16 10.38 -15.66
N ILE A 469 -11.39 9.16 -15.18
CA ILE A 469 -11.23 7.95 -16.00
C ILE A 469 -12.19 7.93 -17.20
N ASP A 470 -11.74 7.33 -18.31
CA ASP A 470 -12.52 7.14 -19.53
C ASP A 470 -12.29 5.71 -20.04
N VAL A 471 -13.31 4.85 -19.95
CA VAL A 471 -13.16 3.41 -20.22
C VAL A 471 -12.98 3.10 -21.70
N GLU A 472 -13.49 3.92 -22.62
CA GLU A 472 -13.17 3.77 -24.04
C GLU A 472 -11.71 4.09 -24.31
N LYS A 473 -11.18 5.15 -23.70
CA LYS A 473 -9.74 5.48 -23.80
C LYS A 473 -8.84 4.50 -23.05
N MET A 474 -9.33 3.88 -21.98
CA MET A 474 -8.61 2.78 -21.31
C MET A 474 -8.44 1.57 -22.25
N GLN A 475 -9.41 1.30 -23.14
CA GLN A 475 -9.28 0.23 -24.13
C GLN A 475 -8.25 0.57 -25.21
N GLU A 476 -8.21 1.82 -25.66
CA GLU A 476 -7.16 2.31 -26.56
C GLU A 476 -5.77 2.19 -25.92
N ALA A 477 -5.63 2.65 -24.67
CA ALA A 477 -4.39 2.51 -23.91
C ALA A 477 -3.99 1.04 -23.70
N ALA A 478 -4.93 0.13 -23.50
CA ALA A 478 -4.65 -1.29 -23.36
C ALA A 478 -4.13 -1.93 -24.66
N TRP A 479 -4.60 -1.49 -25.83
CA TRP A 479 -4.06 -1.92 -27.12
C TRP A 479 -2.65 -1.39 -27.37
N ASN A 480 -2.38 -0.17 -26.91
CA ASN A 480 -1.12 0.54 -27.14
C ASN A 480 -0.04 0.25 -26.07
N ILE A 481 -0.36 -0.57 -25.07
CA ILE A 481 0.54 -0.85 -23.95
C ILE A 481 1.79 -1.60 -24.42
N ASN A 482 2.93 -1.15 -23.93
CA ASN A 482 4.20 -1.84 -24.08
C ASN A 482 4.79 -2.08 -22.69
N THR A 483 5.31 -3.28 -22.47
CA THR A 483 5.90 -3.67 -21.19
C THR A 483 7.30 -4.20 -21.40
N LYS A 484 8.21 -3.89 -20.48
CA LYS A 484 9.61 -4.30 -20.58
C LYS A 484 10.22 -4.47 -19.18
N PRO A 485 11.01 -5.52 -18.92
CA PRO A 485 11.88 -5.55 -17.75
C PRO A 485 13.12 -4.67 -17.99
N VAL A 486 13.52 -3.91 -16.98
CA VAL A 486 14.77 -3.15 -16.98
C VAL A 486 15.67 -3.69 -15.87
N ILE A 487 16.87 -4.11 -16.27
CA ILE A 487 17.85 -4.73 -15.38
C ILE A 487 18.90 -3.72 -14.94
N LYS A 488 19.66 -4.05 -13.88
CA LYS A 488 20.69 -3.15 -13.34
C LYS A 488 21.72 -2.74 -14.40
N SER A 489 22.18 -3.69 -15.22
CA SER A 489 23.20 -3.51 -16.25
C SER A 489 22.72 -2.79 -17.50
N ASP A 490 21.42 -2.48 -17.63
CA ASP A 490 20.95 -1.64 -18.74
C ASP A 490 21.60 -0.26 -18.65
N VAL A 491 22.22 0.17 -19.74
CA VAL A 491 22.92 1.46 -19.82
C VAL A 491 21.95 2.63 -19.66
N ASP A 492 22.45 3.71 -19.06
CA ASP A 492 21.72 4.98 -19.04
C ASP A 492 21.55 5.50 -20.48
N GLY A 493 20.35 5.97 -20.81
CA GLY A 493 19.95 6.30 -22.18
C GLY A 493 18.56 5.81 -22.55
N GLY A 494 18.26 5.74 -23.86
CA GLY A 494 16.97 5.30 -24.37
C GLY A 494 16.76 3.80 -24.16
N ILE A 495 15.82 3.43 -23.29
CA ILE A 495 15.51 2.02 -22.98
C ILE A 495 14.27 1.51 -23.71
N PHE A 496 13.44 2.41 -24.23
CA PHE A 496 12.28 2.10 -25.05
C PHE A 496 12.02 3.24 -26.05
N GLU A 497 11.61 2.89 -27.26
CA GLU A 497 11.15 3.79 -28.30
C GLU A 497 9.84 3.27 -28.88
N SER A 498 8.85 4.15 -29.05
CA SER A 498 7.56 3.78 -29.65
C SER A 498 7.65 3.61 -31.15
N SER A 499 6.66 2.94 -31.74
CA SER A 499 6.39 3.11 -33.17
C SER A 499 6.06 4.57 -33.52
N HIS A 500 6.18 4.90 -34.80
CA HIS A 500 5.80 6.22 -35.32
C HIS A 500 4.29 6.45 -35.17
N LEU A 501 3.93 7.63 -34.68
CA LEU A 501 2.57 8.10 -34.48
C LEU A 501 2.28 9.25 -35.45
N ASN A 502 1.28 9.09 -36.31
CA ASN A 502 0.81 10.17 -37.17
C ASN A 502 -0.24 10.98 -36.42
N LEU A 503 0.14 12.16 -35.95
CA LEU A 503 -0.74 13.04 -35.18
C LEU A 503 -1.14 14.25 -36.02
N GLN A 504 -2.37 14.74 -35.81
CA GLN A 504 -2.92 15.92 -36.46
C GLN A 504 -2.95 17.12 -35.51
N ALA A 505 -2.77 18.32 -36.06
CA ALA A 505 -2.95 19.57 -35.32
C ALA A 505 -4.32 19.61 -34.63
N GLY A 506 -4.34 20.00 -33.36
CA GLY A 506 -5.56 20.01 -32.53
C GLY A 506 -5.81 18.71 -31.75
N GLU A 507 -5.20 17.59 -32.11
CA GLU A 507 -5.25 16.38 -31.30
C GLU A 507 -4.45 16.56 -29.99
N GLN A 508 -4.87 15.87 -28.93
CA GLN A 508 -4.10 15.77 -27.70
C GLN A 508 -3.60 14.34 -27.53
N ILE A 509 -2.28 14.16 -27.48
CA ILE A 509 -1.68 12.88 -27.12
C ILE A 509 -1.40 12.87 -25.61
N ASN A 510 -1.85 11.79 -24.96
CA ASN A 510 -1.48 11.48 -23.58
C ASN A 510 -0.57 10.25 -23.59
N ILE A 511 0.54 10.30 -22.88
CA ILE A 511 1.49 9.19 -22.75
C ILE A 511 1.77 9.00 -21.28
N ALA A 512 1.63 7.77 -20.78
CA ALA A 512 1.92 7.45 -19.40
C ALA A 512 2.90 6.30 -19.30
N LEU A 513 3.90 6.48 -18.44
CA LEU A 513 4.89 5.49 -18.07
C LEU A 513 4.73 5.20 -16.58
N SER A 514 4.83 3.93 -16.18
CA SER A 514 4.92 3.57 -14.76
C SER A 514 5.81 2.37 -14.54
N TRP A 515 6.31 2.26 -13.31
CA TRP A 515 7.10 1.15 -12.81
C TRP A 515 6.81 0.91 -11.34
N MET A 516 7.30 -0.20 -10.78
CA MET A 516 7.03 -0.55 -9.39
C MET A 516 8.21 -0.24 -8.49
N PHE A 517 7.91 0.31 -7.31
CA PHE A 517 8.82 0.33 -6.17
C PHE A 517 9.26 -1.09 -5.80
N ASN A 518 10.57 -1.31 -5.65
CA ASN A 518 11.10 -2.56 -5.10
C ASN A 518 10.97 -2.55 -3.57
N SER A 519 9.89 -3.14 -3.07
CA SER A 519 9.56 -3.31 -1.65
C SER A 519 10.40 -4.39 -0.95
N GLY A 520 11.71 -4.34 -1.18
CA GLY A 520 12.73 -5.19 -0.57
C GLY A 520 12.83 -6.59 -1.16
N LEU A 521 12.19 -6.87 -2.30
CA LEU A 521 12.22 -8.19 -2.93
C LEU A 521 13.58 -8.46 -3.59
N LEU A 522 14.11 -9.65 -3.35
CA LEU A 522 15.37 -10.12 -3.92
C LEU A 522 15.12 -11.12 -5.05
N LYS A 523 15.98 -11.11 -6.08
CA LYS A 523 15.94 -12.11 -7.18
C LYS A 523 16.28 -13.50 -6.67
N GLU A 524 17.35 -13.57 -5.89
CA GLU A 524 17.86 -14.80 -5.30
C GLU A 524 17.82 -14.70 -3.78
N ASN A 525 17.67 -15.85 -3.12
CA ASN A 525 17.78 -15.93 -1.67
C ASN A 525 19.19 -15.49 -1.25
N GLU A 526 19.29 -14.52 -0.36
CA GLU A 526 20.56 -14.21 0.30
C GLU A 526 20.81 -15.26 1.38
N ASN A 527 21.89 -16.01 1.20
CA ASN A 527 22.28 -17.03 2.16
C ASN A 527 22.59 -16.39 3.51
N LYS A 528 22.14 -17.07 4.56
CA LYS A 528 22.59 -16.76 5.92
C LYS A 528 24.09 -17.03 6.00
N PRO A 529 24.82 -16.29 6.85
CA PRO A 529 26.18 -16.68 7.20
C PRO A 529 26.21 -18.13 7.66
N GLU A 530 27.24 -18.87 7.26
CA GLU A 530 27.49 -20.24 7.70
C GLU A 530 28.67 -20.28 8.67
N LEU A 531 28.55 -21.12 9.69
CA LEU A 531 29.66 -21.35 10.61
C LEU A 531 30.71 -22.19 9.89
N GLN A 532 31.88 -21.62 9.65
CA GLN A 532 32.99 -22.38 9.07
C GLN A 532 33.56 -23.33 10.12
N HIS A 533 33.77 -24.58 9.74
CA HIS A 533 34.40 -25.58 10.59
C HIS A 533 35.90 -25.73 10.26
N PRO A 534 36.77 -25.97 11.25
CA PRO A 534 38.16 -26.28 11.00
C PRO A 534 38.28 -27.50 10.09
N ASN A 535 39.21 -27.46 9.14
CA ASN A 535 39.46 -28.62 8.28
C ASN A 535 40.15 -29.73 9.09
N TRP A 536 40.15 -30.95 8.56
CA TRP A 536 40.66 -32.12 9.28
C TRP A 536 42.17 -32.03 9.61
N TRP A 537 42.96 -31.32 8.80
CA TRP A 537 44.39 -31.08 9.08
C TRP A 537 44.60 -30.13 10.26
N GLU A 538 43.72 -29.16 10.45
CA GLU A 538 43.78 -28.18 11.55
C GLU A 538 43.46 -28.84 12.91
N TRP A 539 42.70 -29.94 12.91
CA TRP A 539 42.46 -30.75 14.10
C TRP A 539 43.71 -31.45 14.66
N LEU A 540 44.79 -31.53 13.88
CA LEU A 540 46.08 -32.01 14.38
C LEU A 540 46.74 -31.01 15.37
N PHE A 541 46.23 -29.77 15.45
CA PHE A 541 46.68 -28.73 16.37
C PHE A 541 45.52 -28.24 17.25
N PRO A 542 45.14 -29.00 18.31
CA PRO A 542 43.87 -28.82 19.02
C PRO A 542 43.69 -27.45 19.68
N THR A 543 44.77 -26.82 20.16
CA THR A 543 44.71 -25.47 20.74
C THR A 543 44.44 -24.39 19.70
N TRP A 544 45.03 -24.51 18.51
CA TRP A 544 44.78 -23.62 17.38
C TRP A 544 43.39 -23.84 16.78
N ALA A 545 42.95 -25.09 16.66
CA ALA A 545 41.59 -25.43 16.23
C ALA A 545 40.53 -24.81 17.15
N LEU A 546 40.72 -24.90 18.47
CA LEU A 546 39.80 -24.31 19.46
C LEU A 546 39.77 -22.77 19.41
N ALA A 547 40.93 -22.12 19.30
CA ALA A 547 41.02 -20.67 19.20
C ALA A 547 40.35 -20.15 17.91
N LYS A 548 40.59 -20.84 16.78
CA LYS A 548 39.98 -20.52 15.49
C LYS A 548 38.47 -20.75 15.51
N GLN A 549 37.99 -21.86 16.07
CA GLN A 549 36.56 -22.14 16.22
C GLN A 549 35.86 -21.08 17.07
N THR A 550 36.49 -20.63 18.16
CA THR A 550 35.95 -19.56 19.00
C THR A 550 35.85 -18.23 18.26
N ALA A 551 36.92 -17.83 17.56
CA ALA A 551 36.94 -16.61 16.75
C ALA A 551 35.92 -16.66 15.60
N GLN A 552 35.81 -17.80 14.92
CA GLN A 552 34.82 -18.05 13.86
C GLN A 552 33.39 -18.01 14.40
N GLY A 553 33.14 -18.51 15.62
CA GLY A 553 31.85 -18.41 16.29
C GLY A 553 31.45 -16.95 16.57
N ILE A 554 32.37 -16.13 17.07
CA ILE A 554 32.12 -14.70 17.31
C ILE A 554 31.85 -13.96 15.99
N ASP A 555 32.68 -14.18 14.97
CA ASP A 555 32.49 -13.59 13.64
C ASP A 555 31.16 -14.02 12.99
N TYR A 556 30.80 -15.30 13.13
CA TYR A 556 29.51 -15.83 12.71
C TYR A 556 28.34 -15.13 13.38
N GLU A 557 28.35 -14.99 14.71
CA GLU A 557 27.28 -14.32 15.45
C GLU A 557 27.14 -12.84 15.06
N LEU A 558 28.27 -12.14 14.86
CA LEU A 558 28.26 -10.75 14.38
C LEU A 558 27.66 -10.64 12.98
N LYS A 559 28.10 -11.49 12.04
CA LYS A 559 27.56 -11.54 10.67
C LYS A 559 26.09 -11.93 10.64
N LEU A 560 25.68 -12.89 11.45
CA LEU A 560 24.31 -13.36 11.53
C LEU A 560 23.40 -12.26 12.09
N SER A 561 23.85 -11.57 13.15
CA SER A 561 23.14 -10.43 13.73
C SER A 561 22.96 -9.29 12.72
N ASP A 562 24.02 -8.94 11.99
CA ASP A 562 23.97 -7.94 10.92
C ASP A 562 23.01 -8.37 9.80
N TRP A 563 23.10 -9.62 9.33
CA TRP A 563 22.21 -10.17 8.30
C TRP A 563 20.73 -10.12 8.74
N LYS A 564 20.44 -10.52 9.98
CA LYS A 564 19.08 -10.47 10.58
C LYS A 564 18.56 -9.05 10.75
N SER A 565 19.44 -8.08 10.98
CA SER A 565 19.04 -6.66 11.07
C SER A 565 18.52 -6.12 9.73
N LYS A 566 18.93 -6.74 8.62
CA LYS A 566 18.65 -6.35 7.24
C LYS A 566 17.47 -7.09 6.60
N HIS A 567 17.24 -8.33 6.99
CA HIS A 567 16.27 -9.24 6.34
C HIS A 567 14.99 -9.45 7.14
N ILE A 568 13.86 -9.55 6.43
CA ILE A 568 12.60 -10.12 6.93
C ILE A 568 12.62 -11.63 6.76
N ASN A 569 13.03 -12.09 5.57
CA ASN A 569 13.29 -13.49 5.23
C ASN A 569 14.44 -13.56 4.20
N GLU A 570 14.81 -14.75 3.74
CA GLU A 570 15.92 -14.96 2.81
C GLU A 570 15.76 -14.24 1.46
N ASN A 571 14.54 -13.90 1.04
CA ASN A 571 14.27 -13.18 -0.22
C ASN A 571 13.65 -11.79 -0.04
N ARG A 572 13.64 -11.26 1.18
CA ARG A 572 13.04 -9.96 1.47
C ARG A 572 13.80 -9.17 2.51
N LEU A 573 14.17 -7.95 2.13
CA LEU A 573 14.78 -6.94 2.98
C LEU A 573 13.73 -6.18 3.81
N LYS A 574 14.19 -5.58 4.91
CA LYS A 574 13.43 -4.60 5.68
C LYS A 574 13.42 -3.24 4.97
N LEU A 575 12.46 -2.37 5.31
CA LEU A 575 12.29 -1.05 4.71
C LEU A 575 13.58 -0.21 4.72
N GLU A 576 14.24 -0.09 5.87
CA GLU A 576 15.44 0.75 6.00
C GLU A 576 16.65 0.20 5.23
N GLU A 577 16.83 -1.12 5.20
CA GLU A 577 17.87 -1.73 4.37
C GLU A 577 17.56 -1.59 2.88
N THR A 578 16.29 -1.70 2.49
CA THR A 578 15.84 -1.49 1.11
C THR A 578 16.22 -0.08 0.64
N LYS A 579 15.83 0.95 1.40
CA LYS A 579 16.23 2.35 1.11
C LYS A 579 17.75 2.51 1.03
N LYS A 580 18.49 1.90 1.96
CA LYS A 580 19.95 1.96 1.99
C LYS A 580 20.57 1.37 0.72
N ARG A 581 20.14 0.18 0.30
CA ARG A 581 20.66 -0.49 -0.91
C ARG A 581 20.27 0.22 -2.21
N GLN A 582 19.17 0.97 -2.19
CA GLN A 582 18.77 1.85 -3.29
C GLN A 582 19.41 3.26 -3.21
N ASN A 583 20.47 3.45 -2.41
CA ASN A 583 21.15 4.74 -2.23
C ASN A 583 20.20 5.89 -1.80
N GLN A 584 19.21 5.57 -0.97
CA GLN A 584 18.13 6.46 -0.54
C GLN A 584 17.20 6.95 -1.67
N ALA A 585 17.43 6.51 -2.92
CA ALA A 585 16.48 6.73 -4.00
C ALA A 585 15.34 5.71 -3.87
N LEU A 586 14.09 6.20 -3.87
CA LEU A 586 12.93 5.31 -3.85
C LEU A 586 12.76 4.61 -5.20
N PHE A 587 13.02 5.33 -6.29
CA PHE A 587 12.73 4.90 -7.65
C PHE A 587 13.96 5.03 -8.54
N THR A 588 14.04 4.17 -9.56
CA THR A 588 14.90 4.42 -10.72
C THR A 588 14.35 5.64 -11.45
N ASP A 589 15.26 6.51 -11.89
CA ASP A 589 14.96 7.75 -12.59
C ASP A 589 14.72 7.44 -14.07
N TYR A 590 13.44 7.31 -14.43
CA TYR A 590 13.00 7.17 -15.80
C TYR A 590 12.24 8.42 -16.24
N ASP A 591 12.65 8.96 -17.38
CA ASP A 591 12.01 10.10 -17.99
C ASP A 591 11.24 9.69 -19.24
N LEU A 592 10.11 10.35 -19.43
CA LEU A 592 9.29 10.22 -20.62
C LEU A 592 9.51 11.43 -21.52
N VAL A 593 9.80 11.19 -22.80
CA VAL A 593 10.04 12.24 -23.79
C VAL A 593 9.19 12.00 -25.02
N LEU A 594 8.51 13.04 -25.51
CA LEU A 594 7.81 13.06 -26.78
C LEU A 594 8.66 13.83 -27.80
N GLU A 595 8.91 13.22 -28.94
CA GLU A 595 9.69 13.78 -30.04
C GLU A 595 8.83 13.90 -31.31
N LYS A 596 9.12 14.92 -32.12
CA LYS A 596 8.55 15.15 -33.45
C LYS A 596 9.65 15.08 -34.50
N LEU A 597 9.38 14.43 -35.62
CA LEU A 597 10.29 14.42 -36.76
C LEU A 597 10.21 15.76 -37.50
N ASP A 598 11.36 16.44 -37.65
CA ASP A 598 11.45 17.69 -38.39
C ASP A 598 11.61 17.47 -39.91
N SER A 599 11.54 18.57 -40.68
CA SER A 599 11.63 18.53 -42.15
C SER A 599 13.01 18.10 -42.69
N ARG A 600 14.04 18.07 -41.83
CA ARG A 600 15.40 17.59 -42.16
C ARG A 600 15.60 16.13 -41.78
N GLY A 601 14.60 15.49 -41.18
CA GLY A 601 14.65 14.09 -40.73
C GLY A 601 15.26 13.90 -39.34
N TYR A 602 15.39 14.96 -38.53
CA TYR A 602 15.87 14.85 -37.15
C TYR A 602 14.72 14.84 -36.15
N TRP A 603 14.89 14.08 -35.08
CA TRP A 603 13.94 14.04 -33.96
C TRP A 603 14.18 15.20 -33.00
N GLN A 604 13.13 15.98 -32.74
CA GLN A 604 13.15 17.12 -31.82
C GLN A 604 12.23 16.84 -30.63
N SER A 605 12.75 16.98 -29.41
CA SER A 605 11.94 16.89 -28.19
C SER A 605 10.94 18.04 -28.14
N VAL A 606 9.65 17.72 -28.08
CA VAL A 606 8.56 18.69 -28.01
C VAL A 606 7.87 18.71 -26.64
N SER A 607 8.02 17.65 -25.85
CA SER A 607 7.52 17.57 -24.47
C SER A 607 8.26 16.52 -23.66
N SER A 608 8.35 16.70 -22.34
CA SER A 608 8.97 15.73 -21.44
C SER A 608 8.37 15.79 -20.04
N SER A 609 8.49 14.67 -19.32
CA SER A 609 8.18 14.54 -17.90
C SER A 609 9.41 13.93 -17.20
N LEU A 610 9.92 14.62 -16.17
CA LEU A 610 11.30 14.47 -15.67
C LEU A 610 11.39 14.29 -14.15
N SER A 611 10.49 13.50 -13.54
CA SER A 611 10.42 13.41 -12.07
C SER A 611 11.26 12.26 -11.48
N ILE A 612 12.29 12.64 -10.73
CA ILE A 612 13.15 11.72 -9.97
C ILE A 612 12.49 11.06 -8.74
N ASN A 613 11.34 11.56 -8.28
CA ASN A 613 10.69 11.16 -7.01
C ASN A 613 9.28 10.56 -7.23
N SER A 614 9.03 10.00 -8.41
CA SER A 614 7.77 9.35 -8.78
C SER A 614 8.07 8.00 -9.41
N ASN A 615 7.10 7.08 -9.39
CA ASN A 615 7.14 5.84 -10.16
C ASN A 615 6.17 5.85 -11.36
N VAL A 616 5.65 7.03 -11.70
CA VAL A 616 4.75 7.28 -12.82
C VAL A 616 5.07 8.64 -13.43
N GLU A 617 5.15 8.70 -14.76
CA GLU A 617 5.31 9.92 -15.55
C GLU A 617 4.13 10.07 -16.51
N LEU A 618 3.71 11.30 -16.78
CA LEU A 618 2.60 11.61 -17.67
C LEU A 618 2.92 12.81 -18.57
N ILE A 619 2.85 12.61 -19.88
CA ILE A 619 2.80 13.71 -20.84
C ILE A 619 1.35 13.88 -21.28
N LYS A 620 0.85 15.12 -21.25
CA LYS A 620 -0.35 15.54 -21.97
C LYS A 620 0.01 16.70 -22.88
N PHE A 621 0.01 16.44 -24.18
CA PHE A 621 0.52 17.38 -25.18
C PHE A 621 -0.54 17.65 -26.24
N LYS A 622 -0.88 18.93 -26.43
CA LYS A 622 -1.73 19.38 -27.53
C LYS A 622 -0.89 19.62 -28.76
N VAL A 623 -1.14 18.84 -29.80
CA VAL A 623 -0.41 18.84 -31.07
C VAL A 623 -0.64 20.17 -31.78
N GLN A 624 0.44 20.91 -32.03
CA GLN A 624 0.40 22.20 -32.72
C GLN A 624 0.49 22.02 -34.24
N ASP A 625 1.38 21.14 -34.72
CA ASP A 625 1.51 20.84 -36.13
C ASP A 625 1.34 19.34 -36.39
N SER A 626 0.60 19.02 -37.44
CA SER A 626 0.48 17.64 -37.94
C SER A 626 1.84 17.09 -38.34
N GLY A 627 2.08 15.80 -38.09
CA GLY A 627 3.34 15.16 -38.47
C GLY A 627 3.55 13.81 -37.80
N ILE A 628 4.79 13.33 -37.90
CA ILE A 628 5.24 12.07 -37.31
C ILE A 628 5.86 12.35 -35.94
N TYR A 629 5.34 11.66 -34.93
CA TYR A 629 5.80 11.73 -33.55
C TYR A 629 6.25 10.35 -33.07
N ARG A 630 7.06 10.32 -32.00
CA ARG A 630 7.36 9.11 -31.23
C ARG A 630 7.58 9.49 -29.77
N TYR A 631 7.47 8.52 -28.87
CA TYR A 631 7.87 8.71 -27.48
C TYR A 631 8.97 7.74 -27.08
N ILE A 632 9.84 8.20 -26.19
CA ILE A 632 11.02 7.49 -25.71
C ILE A 632 10.99 7.48 -24.18
N VAL A 633 11.37 6.34 -23.60
CA VAL A 633 11.68 6.24 -22.18
C VAL A 633 13.20 6.26 -22.01
N LYS A 634 13.70 7.19 -21.20
CA LYS A 634 15.12 7.33 -20.91
C LYS A 634 15.40 6.97 -19.47
N LYS A 635 16.43 6.16 -19.23
CA LYS A 635 16.96 5.85 -17.89
C LYS A 635 18.15 6.78 -17.61
N TYR A 636 18.11 7.51 -16.50
CA TYR A 636 19.20 8.41 -16.09
C TYR A 636 19.97 7.92 -14.86
N LYS A 637 19.27 7.29 -13.92
CA LYS A 637 19.88 6.80 -12.69
C LYS A 637 19.13 5.61 -12.15
N SER A 638 19.83 4.50 -11.95
CA SER A 638 19.22 3.29 -11.39
C SER A 638 19.09 3.33 -9.87
N SER A 639 17.95 2.86 -9.36
CA SER A 639 17.79 2.45 -7.95
C SER A 639 18.05 0.95 -7.75
N LEU A 640 18.32 0.20 -8.83
CA LEU A 640 18.56 -1.24 -8.79
C LEU A 640 19.94 -1.55 -8.18
N PHE A 641 20.01 -2.66 -7.45
CA PHE A 641 21.23 -3.21 -6.84
C PHE A 641 21.46 -4.65 -7.30
N GLU A 642 22.64 -5.25 -7.03
CA GLU A 642 23.05 -6.54 -7.66
C GLU A 642 21.98 -7.65 -7.56
N ASN A 643 21.34 -7.79 -6.40
CA ASN A 643 20.30 -8.79 -6.16
C ASN A 643 18.86 -8.22 -6.15
N SER A 644 18.64 -7.01 -6.66
CA SER A 644 17.27 -6.45 -6.76
C SER A 644 16.51 -7.07 -7.92
N VAL A 645 15.22 -7.31 -7.75
CA VAL A 645 14.31 -7.64 -8.86
C VAL A 645 14.26 -6.53 -9.92
N ASP A 646 14.09 -6.91 -11.19
CA ASP A 646 14.12 -6.01 -12.34
C ASP A 646 12.95 -5.05 -12.36
N ASP A 647 13.18 -3.76 -12.61
CA ASP A 647 12.09 -2.80 -12.78
C ASP A 647 11.15 -3.30 -13.89
N SER A 648 9.87 -3.32 -13.58
CA SER A 648 8.84 -3.77 -14.51
C SER A 648 8.14 -2.53 -15.03
N ILE A 649 8.52 -2.09 -16.23
CA ILE A 649 8.01 -0.85 -16.80
C ILE A 649 6.83 -1.12 -17.73
N ALA A 650 5.85 -0.22 -17.72
CA ALA A 650 4.74 -0.21 -18.67
C ALA A 650 4.51 1.19 -19.20
N VAL A 651 4.46 1.34 -20.53
CA VAL A 651 4.22 2.61 -21.20
C VAL A 651 3.08 2.46 -22.21
N THR A 652 2.21 3.45 -22.27
CA THR A 652 1.12 3.48 -23.25
C THR A 652 0.77 4.90 -23.63
N HIS A 653 -0.04 5.05 -24.66
CA HIS A 653 -0.55 6.32 -25.12
C HIS A 653 -2.01 6.23 -25.55
N THR A 654 -2.66 7.39 -25.57
CA THR A 654 -3.97 7.62 -26.17
C THR A 654 -3.97 8.94 -26.93
N VAL A 655 -4.85 9.06 -27.92
CA VAL A 655 -5.03 10.28 -28.72
C VAL A 655 -6.47 10.75 -28.61
N PHE A 656 -6.66 11.97 -28.11
CA PHE A 656 -7.95 12.64 -28.02
C PHE A 656 -8.11 13.57 -29.21
N LYS A 657 -9.27 13.50 -29.87
CA LYS A 657 -9.67 14.49 -30.87
C LYS A 657 -10.47 15.55 -30.13
N GLU A 658 -10.09 16.82 -30.26
CA GLU A 658 -10.98 17.89 -29.83
C GLU A 658 -12.23 17.86 -30.73
N ASN A 659 -13.40 17.73 -30.09
CA ASN A 659 -14.69 18.02 -30.72
C ASN A 659 -14.95 19.53 -30.70
#